data_AF-A0A3S2MTV5-F1
#
_entry.id   AF-A0A3S2MTV5-F1
#
_cell.length_a   1.000
_cell.length_b   1.000
_cell.length_c   1.000
_cell.angle_alpha   90.00
_cell.angle_beta   90.00
_cell.angle_gamma   90.00
#
_symmetry.space_group_name_H-M   'P 1'
#
loop_
_entity.id
_entity.type
_entity.pdbx_description
1 polymer ?
#
loop_
_entity_poly.entity_id
_entity_poly.type
_entity_poly.pdbx_seq_one_letter_code
_entity_poly.pdbx_strand_id
1 'polypeptide(L)'
;MSSVSPDKRRKMESALSQLKKFTVVVADTGDFNAIDEYKPQDATTNPSLILAAAKMPEYQNLLDQAIKYGIAKGGTEEEQVANTMDKLFVSFGLEILKKVPGRVSTEVDARLSFDKDTMVTKALKLISLYEEAGISKDRVLIKLSSTWEGIQAGKELEEKHGVHCNMTLLFSFAQAVACAEAKVTLISPFVGRILDWHKENTDRKSFEPHEDPGVLSVTKIFNYYKKFGYGTVVMGASFRNTGEVKALAGCDLLTISPGLLAELSQDHSAISAMLSVDKAKACDLEKIHLDEKAFRWQHNEDRMAVEKLSDGIRKFAADAVKLETMIKEKIAVAGDPLEKSAGARFKASFLLRCSIDSVHVVPLESNGGNTVRAHFSVTTPSPCPDFSAVCAAGQDCQTHLTSTPFTGNLPAPGWCVRQWQTTIPSAYKAQLSLGSTQFNVTINAEPYIRSSTGRLNQPPYVALPPPLRAQADCPQTFQLSVKDLDGDRVQCRFAREDKGECYNCPQHSFLQLDEAKCMLTFTGKAPPGQYFLDLMVEDYIPVPKSIQILENKALSSVPVQLSLTVESNTNCGSELLGTVAPQEDLLFVLPYQEVKLDVSYPLDIGSVDEFAVVGPPQLHNKNDVVKNQMTLAWIRSENNLTRLLPICFAANTKSFQSKLQCVWLYQREMRTLPTGTELKCNQTAMTLVLPLASIPNILVNELQLNSPTCPITSNSTHLTATISLNGCGTKTVHSGLELVYTNTLRTVRPYTMVSRRPTLVLPLACRIPEVQARGPYYTVEMPSDAEVFGDFRVWIEVHQPGEGSLSKYTKNPRFMPNLRSLPRVRRDTGSNSSPAVNTKITTRLKELDLYLMSDCNILKVEMVVTKCVESETEDFKVSNPIMDQGCLNSSSTSEIEINKNNSRVYRLNLDSMAVKTSDVMYIMCNISLCMPTSPTGQCLFECGRAGSQNAVLGSVFSRTYTLRSGQVSLIPNTFVSPSVTSSTTAASTVAPNPAETPQTTKNPSSITAVVISHAPTTTSVTTAAVLITISVFLQKIILY
;
A
#
# COMPACT_ATOMS: atom_id res chain seq x y z
N MET A 1 2.52 -35.66 30.46
CA MET A 1 3.18 -36.13 29.23
C MET A 1 4.58 -36.62 29.59
N SER A 2 4.82 -37.93 29.53
CA SER A 2 6.11 -38.52 29.93
C SER A 2 7.18 -38.25 28.88
N SER A 3 8.33 -37.73 29.31
CA SER A 3 9.50 -37.43 28.48
C SER A 3 10.15 -38.73 27.99
N VAL A 4 9.98 -39.03 26.70
CA VAL A 4 10.63 -40.17 26.05
C VAL A 4 12.07 -39.80 25.67
N SER A 5 13.04 -40.65 26.04
CA SER A 5 14.47 -40.49 25.77
C SER A 5 14.80 -40.32 24.27
N PRO A 6 15.79 -39.48 23.90
CA PRO A 6 16.19 -39.22 22.51
C PRO A 6 16.56 -40.48 21.70
N ASP A 7 17.07 -41.54 22.34
CA ASP A 7 17.36 -42.82 21.68
C ASP A 7 16.11 -43.58 21.21
N LYS A 8 14.95 -43.36 21.86
CA LYS A 8 13.68 -43.94 21.41
C LYS A 8 13.07 -43.16 20.23
N ARG A 9 13.31 -41.84 20.11
CA ARG A 9 12.87 -41.04 18.94
C ARG A 9 13.52 -41.51 17.65
N ARG A 10 14.80 -41.91 17.70
CA ARG A 10 15.55 -42.46 16.55
C ARG A 10 14.99 -43.79 15.99
N LYS A 11 14.14 -44.50 16.74
CA LYS A 11 13.49 -45.76 16.31
C LYS A 11 12.05 -45.57 15.79
N MET A 12 11.45 -44.39 15.94
CA MET A 12 10.07 -44.15 15.49
C MET A 12 10.06 -43.60 14.06
N GLU A 13 9.25 -44.21 13.19
CA GLU A 13 9.07 -43.77 11.81
C GLU A 13 8.45 -42.36 11.75
N SER A 14 9.00 -41.48 10.90
CA SER A 14 8.48 -40.11 10.78
C SER A 14 7.08 -40.07 10.18
N ALA A 15 6.33 -39.00 10.45
CA ALA A 15 4.99 -38.77 9.90
C ALA A 15 5.02 -38.74 8.37
N LEU A 16 6.07 -38.18 7.75
CA LEU A 16 6.29 -38.23 6.30
C LEU A 16 6.41 -39.67 5.77
N SER A 17 7.18 -40.53 6.46
CA SER A 17 7.37 -41.92 6.05
C SER A 17 6.08 -42.73 6.21
N GLN A 18 5.32 -42.48 7.28
CA GLN A 18 3.99 -43.07 7.48
C GLN A 18 2.98 -42.59 6.43
N LEU A 19 2.98 -41.29 6.09
CA LEU A 19 2.09 -40.70 5.08
C LEU A 19 2.28 -41.36 3.70
N LYS A 20 3.54 -41.63 3.31
CA LYS A 20 3.89 -42.30 2.04
C LYS A 20 3.30 -43.71 1.89
N LYS A 21 2.79 -44.33 2.98
CA LYS A 21 2.09 -45.63 2.92
C LYS A 21 0.64 -45.50 2.45
N PHE A 22 0.06 -44.31 2.59
CA PHE A 22 -1.36 -44.05 2.28
C PHE A 22 -1.53 -43.15 1.05
N THR A 23 -0.57 -42.26 0.81
CA THR A 23 -0.65 -41.21 -0.20
C THR A 23 0.67 -41.02 -0.91
N VAL A 24 0.61 -40.79 -2.22
CA VAL A 24 1.79 -40.45 -3.02
C VAL A 24 2.19 -38.99 -2.76
N VAL A 25 3.40 -38.79 -2.24
CA VAL A 25 3.91 -37.45 -1.92
C VAL A 25 4.53 -36.79 -3.15
N VAL A 26 4.13 -35.54 -3.39
CA VAL A 26 4.59 -34.67 -4.48
C VAL A 26 5.21 -33.42 -3.88
N ALA A 27 6.27 -32.88 -4.48
CA ALA A 27 6.91 -31.64 -4.02
C ALA A 27 6.37 -30.41 -4.76
N ASP A 28 5.95 -29.38 -4.03
CA ASP A 28 5.50 -28.10 -4.59
C ASP A 28 6.61 -27.05 -4.53
N THR A 29 7.49 -27.06 -5.53
CA THR A 29 8.66 -26.16 -5.56
C THR A 29 9.24 -25.99 -6.97
N GLY A 30 9.77 -24.81 -7.26
CA GLY A 30 10.67 -24.56 -8.40
C GLY A 30 12.14 -24.76 -8.06
N ASP A 31 12.48 -24.87 -6.78
CA ASP A 31 13.81 -25.17 -6.27
C ASP A 31 14.05 -26.68 -6.32
N PHE A 32 14.64 -27.14 -7.43
CA PHE A 32 14.89 -28.57 -7.65
C PHE A 32 16.03 -29.14 -6.81
N ASN A 33 16.84 -28.31 -6.14
CA ASN A 33 17.82 -28.78 -5.17
C ASN A 33 17.15 -29.27 -3.88
N ALA A 34 16.01 -28.67 -3.49
CA ALA A 34 15.23 -29.10 -2.34
C ALA A 34 14.46 -30.42 -2.57
N ILE A 35 14.35 -30.91 -3.81
CA ILE A 35 13.61 -32.13 -4.16
C ILE A 35 14.33 -33.40 -3.69
N ASP A 36 15.67 -33.41 -3.77
CA ASP A 36 16.50 -34.60 -3.49
C ASP A 36 16.35 -35.09 -2.05
N GLU A 37 16.10 -34.18 -1.11
CA GLU A 37 16.00 -34.48 0.32
C GLU A 37 14.82 -35.41 0.64
N TYR A 38 13.65 -35.15 0.03
CA TYR A 38 12.40 -35.81 0.41
C TYR A 38 11.97 -36.93 -0.55
N LYS A 39 12.67 -37.11 -1.68
CA LYS A 39 12.40 -38.14 -2.70
C LYS A 39 10.90 -38.25 -3.05
N PRO A 40 10.28 -37.18 -3.57
CA PRO A 40 8.88 -37.20 -4.00
C PRO A 40 8.71 -38.01 -5.30
N GLN A 41 7.49 -38.44 -5.60
CA GLN A 41 7.16 -39.17 -6.83
C GLN A 41 7.06 -38.22 -8.03
N ASP A 42 6.27 -37.16 -7.87
CA ASP A 42 6.06 -36.10 -8.86
C ASP A 42 6.51 -34.76 -8.27
N ALA A 43 6.56 -33.70 -9.07
CA ALA A 43 6.74 -32.32 -8.61
C ALA A 43 5.85 -31.34 -9.36
N THR A 44 5.47 -30.25 -8.71
CA THR A 44 4.61 -29.21 -9.27
C THR A 44 5.30 -27.86 -9.27
N THR A 45 5.20 -27.14 -10.39
CA THR A 45 5.55 -25.72 -10.48
C THR A 45 4.31 -24.88 -10.76
N ASN A 46 4.48 -23.57 -10.65
CA ASN A 46 3.51 -22.52 -11.01
C ASN A 46 4.28 -21.21 -11.26
N PRO A 47 3.67 -20.16 -11.82
CA PRO A 47 4.37 -18.92 -12.13
C PRO A 47 5.08 -18.27 -10.94
N SER A 48 4.47 -18.30 -9.75
CA SER A 48 5.08 -17.75 -8.52
C SER A 48 6.33 -18.53 -8.11
N LEU A 49 6.31 -19.86 -8.21
CA LEU A 49 7.45 -20.73 -7.89
C LEU A 49 8.60 -20.56 -8.89
N ILE A 50 8.30 -20.45 -10.19
CA ILE A 50 9.33 -20.19 -11.21
C ILE A 50 9.92 -18.79 -11.03
N LEU A 51 9.10 -17.77 -10.74
CA LEU A 51 9.60 -16.43 -10.44
C LEU A 51 10.54 -16.42 -9.22
N ALA A 52 10.19 -17.14 -8.15
CA ALA A 52 11.04 -17.25 -6.98
C ALA A 52 12.35 -17.97 -7.29
N ALA A 53 12.29 -19.08 -8.02
CA ALA A 53 13.48 -19.84 -8.41
C ALA A 53 14.36 -19.08 -9.41
N ALA A 54 13.80 -18.38 -10.39
CA ALA A 54 14.56 -17.62 -11.39
C ALA A 54 15.35 -16.43 -10.80
N LYS A 55 15.04 -16.01 -9.56
CA LYS A 55 15.81 -15.00 -8.80
C LYS A 55 17.00 -15.59 -8.05
N MET A 56 17.07 -16.90 -7.90
CA MET A 56 18.15 -17.55 -7.16
C MET A 56 19.45 -17.54 -8.01
N PRO A 57 20.61 -17.20 -7.42
CA PRO A 57 21.90 -17.17 -8.13
C PRO A 57 22.25 -18.50 -8.82
N GLU A 58 21.92 -19.61 -8.19
CA GLU A 58 22.22 -20.97 -8.64
C GLU A 58 21.51 -21.32 -9.96
N TYR A 59 20.38 -20.65 -10.25
CA TYR A 59 19.54 -20.91 -11.43
C TYR A 59 19.69 -19.87 -12.53
N GLN A 60 20.59 -18.88 -12.38
CA GLN A 60 20.82 -17.86 -13.42
C GLN A 60 21.25 -18.44 -14.76
N ASN A 61 22.02 -19.56 -14.75
CA ASN A 61 22.43 -20.22 -15.99
C ASN A 61 21.22 -20.72 -16.81
N LEU A 62 20.16 -21.23 -16.17
CA LEU A 62 18.94 -21.64 -16.88
C LEU A 62 18.23 -20.45 -17.51
N LEU A 63 18.16 -19.33 -16.78
CA LEU A 63 17.59 -18.08 -17.26
C LEU A 63 18.36 -17.53 -18.46
N ASP A 64 19.69 -17.46 -18.37
CA ASP A 64 20.54 -16.95 -19.45
C ASP A 64 20.45 -17.84 -20.71
N GLN A 65 20.32 -19.15 -20.55
CA GLN A 65 20.08 -20.07 -21.67
C GLN A 65 18.71 -19.87 -22.30
N ALA A 66 17.67 -19.64 -21.49
CA ALA A 66 16.34 -19.35 -21.99
C ALA A 66 16.29 -18.02 -22.76
N ILE A 67 17.00 -16.99 -22.27
CA ILE A 67 17.14 -15.69 -22.94
C ILE A 67 17.82 -15.85 -24.30
N LYS A 68 18.95 -16.57 -24.33
CA LYS A 68 19.66 -16.88 -25.59
C LYS A 68 18.75 -17.60 -26.59
N TYR A 69 17.92 -18.54 -26.10
CA TYR A 69 16.95 -19.22 -26.94
C TYR A 69 15.88 -18.27 -27.49
N GLY A 70 15.32 -17.39 -26.65
CA GLY A 70 14.32 -16.40 -27.08
C GLY A 70 14.86 -15.44 -28.13
N ILE A 71 16.06 -14.88 -27.92
CA ILE A 71 16.74 -14.00 -28.87
C ILE A 71 17.02 -14.74 -30.19
N ALA A 72 17.51 -15.99 -30.12
CA ALA A 72 17.83 -16.79 -31.30
C ALA A 72 16.60 -17.16 -32.15
N LYS A 73 15.40 -17.22 -31.57
CA LYS A 73 14.15 -17.40 -32.32
C LYS A 73 13.75 -16.17 -33.15
N GLY A 74 14.33 -15.00 -32.85
CA GLY A 74 14.00 -13.75 -33.52
C GLY A 74 12.57 -13.28 -33.24
N GLY A 75 12.07 -12.37 -34.08
CA GLY A 75 10.76 -11.76 -33.89
C GLY A 75 10.80 -10.46 -33.10
N THR A 76 9.62 -9.94 -32.74
CA THR A 76 9.52 -8.73 -31.90
C THR A 76 10.05 -9.00 -30.50
N GLU A 77 10.32 -7.96 -29.71
CA GLU A 77 10.76 -8.11 -28.32
C GLU A 77 9.74 -8.93 -27.51
N GLU A 78 8.45 -8.71 -27.72
CA GLU A 78 7.38 -9.46 -27.08
C GLU A 78 7.43 -10.95 -27.44
N GLU A 79 7.72 -11.29 -28.71
CA GLU A 79 7.88 -12.68 -29.14
C GLU A 79 9.12 -13.32 -28.53
N GLN A 80 10.24 -12.60 -28.43
CA GLN A 80 11.46 -13.08 -27.78
C GLN A 80 11.25 -13.33 -26.28
N VAL A 81 10.53 -12.43 -25.59
CA VAL A 81 10.18 -12.57 -24.18
C VAL A 81 9.24 -13.76 -23.97
N ALA A 82 8.20 -13.89 -24.79
CA ALA A 82 7.27 -15.02 -24.72
C ALA A 82 7.97 -16.36 -24.96
N ASN A 83 8.88 -16.42 -25.95
CA ASN A 83 9.69 -17.62 -26.21
C ASN A 83 10.68 -17.92 -25.08
N THR A 84 11.25 -16.88 -24.46
CA THR A 84 12.13 -17.02 -23.29
C THR A 84 11.37 -17.57 -22.10
N MET A 85 10.18 -17.03 -21.80
CA MET A 85 9.29 -17.51 -20.73
C MET A 85 8.94 -18.99 -20.91
N ASP A 86 8.45 -19.35 -22.11
CA ASP A 86 8.08 -20.74 -22.41
C ASP A 86 9.29 -21.67 -22.24
N LYS A 87 10.47 -21.27 -22.75
CA LYS A 87 11.70 -22.05 -22.61
C LYS A 87 12.15 -22.17 -21.16
N LEU A 88 12.05 -21.11 -20.36
CA LEU A 88 12.47 -21.10 -18.97
C LEU A 88 11.64 -22.08 -18.13
N PHE A 89 10.31 -22.08 -18.30
CA PHE A 89 9.42 -23.00 -17.59
C PHE A 89 9.76 -24.46 -17.92
N VAL A 90 10.00 -24.75 -19.20
CA VAL A 90 10.43 -26.08 -19.65
C VAL A 90 11.80 -26.43 -19.08
N SER A 91 12.78 -25.52 -19.11
CA SER A 91 14.12 -25.77 -18.56
C SER A 91 14.09 -26.15 -17.08
N PHE A 92 13.28 -25.46 -16.26
CA PHE A 92 13.08 -25.85 -14.87
C PHE A 92 12.45 -27.24 -14.75
N GLY A 93 11.43 -27.54 -15.56
CA GLY A 93 10.82 -28.87 -15.55
C GLY A 93 11.77 -29.98 -15.98
N LEU A 94 12.68 -29.72 -16.93
CA LEU A 94 13.72 -30.66 -17.33
C LEU A 94 14.67 -31.00 -16.16
N GLU A 95 15.11 -29.99 -15.40
CA GLU A 95 15.95 -30.25 -14.22
C GLU A 95 15.19 -31.02 -13.13
N ILE A 96 13.91 -30.70 -12.91
CA ILE A 96 13.06 -31.42 -11.97
C ILE A 96 12.90 -32.90 -12.38
N LEU A 97 12.67 -33.19 -13.67
CA LEU A 97 12.47 -34.56 -14.17
C LEU A 97 13.72 -35.44 -14.06
N LYS A 98 14.92 -34.86 -13.89
CA LYS A 98 16.14 -35.61 -13.55
C LYS A 98 16.15 -36.06 -12.09
N LYS A 99 15.39 -35.40 -11.21
CA LYS A 99 15.35 -35.65 -9.77
C LYS A 99 14.15 -36.51 -9.34
N VAL A 100 13.04 -36.45 -10.09
CA VAL A 100 11.82 -37.21 -9.76
C VAL A 100 11.59 -38.37 -10.76
N PRO A 101 11.12 -39.54 -10.28
CA PRO A 101 10.83 -40.68 -11.15
C PRO A 101 9.53 -40.50 -11.95
N GLY A 102 8.58 -39.72 -11.43
CA GLY A 102 7.28 -39.47 -12.03
C GLY A 102 7.25 -38.20 -12.86
N ARG A 103 6.23 -37.38 -12.68
CA ARG A 103 5.86 -36.28 -13.58
C ARG A 103 6.22 -34.90 -13.04
N VAL A 104 6.32 -33.92 -13.94
CA VAL A 104 6.37 -32.49 -13.60
C VAL A 104 5.11 -31.77 -14.09
N SER A 105 4.47 -30.98 -13.23
CA SER A 105 3.42 -30.05 -13.67
C SER A 105 4.01 -28.73 -14.13
N THR A 106 3.70 -28.29 -15.35
CA THR A 106 4.10 -26.99 -15.92
C THR A 106 2.88 -26.17 -16.25
N GLU A 107 2.78 -24.96 -15.71
CA GLU A 107 1.57 -24.13 -15.80
C GLU A 107 1.58 -23.22 -17.03
N VAL A 108 0.44 -23.18 -17.73
CA VAL A 108 0.18 -22.23 -18.82
C VAL A 108 0.00 -20.83 -18.22
N ASP A 109 0.32 -19.81 -19.01
CA ASP A 109 0.12 -18.42 -18.63
C ASP A 109 -1.32 -18.14 -18.17
N ALA A 110 -1.45 -17.71 -16.91
CA ALA A 110 -2.75 -17.47 -16.27
C ALA A 110 -3.57 -16.37 -16.96
N ARG A 111 -2.94 -15.46 -17.73
CA ARG A 111 -3.68 -14.45 -18.53
C ARG A 111 -4.59 -15.08 -19.58
N LEU A 112 -4.31 -16.33 -19.97
CA LEU A 112 -5.09 -17.09 -20.94
C LEU A 112 -6.25 -17.86 -20.31
N SER A 113 -6.46 -17.79 -18.99
CA SER A 113 -7.41 -18.65 -18.27
C SER A 113 -8.87 -18.58 -18.76
N PHE A 114 -9.25 -17.56 -19.52
CA PHE A 114 -10.60 -17.39 -20.08
C PHE A 114 -10.64 -17.52 -21.61
N ASP A 115 -9.56 -18.02 -22.22
CA ASP A 115 -9.45 -18.26 -23.66
C ASP A 115 -9.02 -19.71 -23.91
N LYS A 116 -10.02 -20.55 -24.21
CA LYS A 116 -9.84 -21.99 -24.41
C LYS A 116 -8.83 -22.30 -25.53
N ASP A 117 -8.99 -21.71 -26.70
CA ASP A 117 -8.22 -22.10 -27.88
C ASP A 117 -6.76 -21.64 -27.77
N THR A 118 -6.53 -20.48 -27.15
CA THR A 118 -5.17 -20.00 -26.87
C THR A 118 -4.49 -20.82 -25.78
N MET A 119 -5.22 -21.31 -24.76
CA MET A 119 -4.68 -22.27 -23.78
C MET A 119 -4.25 -23.58 -24.43
N VAL A 120 -5.07 -24.17 -25.29
CA VAL A 120 -4.73 -25.40 -26.03
C VAL A 120 -3.47 -25.18 -26.88
N THR A 121 -3.41 -24.07 -27.62
CA THR A 121 -2.25 -23.74 -28.46
C THR A 121 -0.97 -23.59 -27.63
N LYS A 122 -1.04 -22.88 -26.50
CA LYS A 122 0.10 -22.70 -25.60
C LYS A 122 0.54 -24.02 -24.95
N ALA A 123 -0.40 -24.86 -24.52
CA ALA A 123 -0.13 -26.18 -23.96
C ALA A 123 0.64 -27.07 -24.94
N LEU A 124 0.19 -27.13 -26.20
CA LEU A 124 0.87 -27.91 -27.25
C LEU A 124 2.28 -27.39 -27.55
N LYS A 125 2.47 -26.06 -27.52
CA LYS A 125 3.81 -25.45 -27.63
C LYS A 125 4.75 -25.85 -26.48
N LEU A 126 4.24 -25.88 -25.24
CA LEU A 126 5.06 -26.33 -24.10
C LEU A 126 5.45 -27.81 -24.23
N ILE A 127 4.51 -28.66 -24.66
CA ILE A 127 4.79 -30.08 -24.93
C ILE A 127 5.83 -30.24 -26.03
N SER A 128 5.75 -29.48 -27.13
CA SER A 128 6.75 -29.59 -28.20
C SER A 128 8.15 -29.23 -27.71
N LEU A 129 8.28 -28.24 -26.82
CA LEU A 129 9.58 -27.88 -26.22
C LEU A 129 10.14 -28.97 -25.29
N TYR A 130 9.28 -29.74 -24.62
CA TYR A 130 9.70 -30.93 -23.86
C TYR A 130 10.14 -32.06 -24.80
N GLU A 131 9.40 -32.31 -25.87
CA GLU A 131 9.73 -33.32 -26.87
C GLU A 131 11.05 -33.01 -27.59
N GLU A 132 11.30 -31.74 -27.93
CA GLU A 132 12.58 -31.25 -28.45
C GLU A 132 13.76 -31.56 -27.51
N ALA A 133 13.50 -31.60 -26.20
CA ALA A 133 14.48 -31.95 -25.17
C ALA A 133 14.52 -33.47 -24.86
N GLY A 134 13.82 -34.30 -25.63
CA GLY A 134 13.79 -35.75 -25.47
C GLY A 134 12.89 -36.26 -24.35
N ILE A 135 11.96 -35.44 -23.84
CA ILE A 135 11.01 -35.82 -22.79
C ILE A 135 9.65 -36.14 -23.41
N SER A 136 9.14 -37.36 -23.18
CA SER A 136 7.77 -37.73 -23.55
C SER A 136 6.75 -36.90 -22.76
N LYS A 137 5.66 -36.51 -23.42
CA LYS A 137 4.50 -35.88 -22.79
C LYS A 137 3.91 -36.68 -21.61
N ASP A 138 4.13 -38.00 -21.53
CA ASP A 138 3.69 -38.83 -20.39
C ASP A 138 4.36 -38.44 -19.06
N ARG A 139 5.53 -37.78 -19.13
CA ARG A 139 6.27 -37.25 -17.97
C ARG A 139 5.82 -35.83 -17.57
N VAL A 140 4.87 -35.23 -18.30
CA VAL A 140 4.47 -33.83 -18.14
C VAL A 140 2.98 -33.74 -17.87
N LEU A 141 2.59 -32.90 -16.92
CA LEU A 141 1.21 -32.48 -16.73
C LEU A 141 1.09 -30.99 -17.08
N ILE A 142 0.30 -30.66 -18.10
CA ILE A 142 0.00 -29.27 -18.41
C ILE A 142 -1.00 -28.74 -17.40
N LYS A 143 -0.62 -27.70 -16.68
CA LYS A 143 -1.41 -27.17 -15.58
C LYS A 143 -2.21 -25.96 -16.05
N LEU A 144 -3.52 -26.00 -15.81
CA LEU A 144 -4.51 -25.02 -16.29
C LEU A 144 -5.41 -24.57 -15.13
N SER A 145 -5.78 -23.29 -15.10
CA SER A 145 -6.79 -22.77 -14.18
C SER A 145 -8.14 -23.45 -14.41
N SER A 146 -8.83 -23.85 -13.34
CA SER A 146 -10.12 -24.56 -13.42
C SER A 146 -11.32 -23.62 -13.68
N THR A 147 -11.18 -22.69 -14.63
CA THR A 147 -12.31 -21.96 -15.23
C THR A 147 -13.10 -22.89 -16.13
N TRP A 148 -14.30 -22.48 -16.58
CA TRP A 148 -15.02 -23.29 -17.58
C TRP A 148 -14.16 -23.51 -18.82
N GLU A 149 -13.59 -22.44 -19.35
CA GLU A 149 -12.76 -22.44 -20.56
C GLU A 149 -11.51 -23.31 -20.36
N GLY A 150 -10.88 -23.26 -19.19
CA GLY A 150 -9.73 -24.08 -18.85
C GLY A 150 -10.07 -25.57 -18.76
N ILE A 151 -11.22 -25.92 -18.18
CA ILE A 151 -11.70 -27.32 -18.13
C ILE A 151 -11.99 -27.84 -19.54
N GLN A 152 -12.62 -27.02 -20.39
CA GLN A 152 -12.88 -27.41 -21.78
C GLN A 152 -11.57 -27.52 -22.61
N ALA A 153 -10.56 -26.70 -22.31
CA ALA A 153 -9.23 -26.84 -22.90
C ALA A 153 -8.54 -28.14 -22.44
N GLY A 154 -8.61 -28.45 -21.14
CA GLY A 154 -8.11 -29.71 -20.57
C GLY A 154 -8.76 -30.94 -21.19
N LYS A 155 -10.10 -30.91 -21.36
CA LYS A 155 -10.84 -31.97 -22.07
C LYS A 155 -10.30 -32.20 -23.48
N GLU A 156 -10.11 -31.13 -24.24
CA GLU A 156 -9.61 -31.21 -25.61
C GLU A 156 -8.17 -31.74 -25.69
N LEU A 157 -7.30 -31.27 -24.80
CA LEU A 157 -5.91 -31.73 -24.71
C LEU A 157 -5.83 -33.23 -24.41
N GLU A 158 -6.65 -33.73 -23.48
CA GLU A 158 -6.71 -35.15 -23.13
C GLU A 158 -7.31 -35.98 -24.28
N GLU A 159 -8.50 -35.62 -24.76
CA GLU A 159 -9.26 -36.43 -25.73
C GLU A 159 -8.65 -36.42 -27.14
N LYS A 160 -8.15 -35.27 -27.62
CA LYS A 160 -7.67 -35.13 -29.01
C LYS A 160 -6.15 -35.24 -29.15
N HIS A 161 -5.40 -34.77 -28.15
CA HIS A 161 -3.95 -34.66 -28.25
C HIS A 161 -3.19 -35.65 -27.35
N GLY A 162 -3.89 -36.33 -26.43
CA GLY A 162 -3.27 -37.18 -25.42
C GLY A 162 -2.24 -36.42 -24.57
N VAL A 163 -2.55 -35.16 -24.25
CA VAL A 163 -1.73 -34.31 -23.38
C VAL A 163 -2.41 -34.25 -22.01
N HIS A 164 -1.73 -34.82 -21.02
CA HIS A 164 -2.28 -34.95 -19.68
C HIS A 164 -2.30 -33.63 -18.93
N CYS A 165 -3.42 -33.33 -18.29
CA CYS A 165 -3.68 -32.05 -17.65
C CYS A 165 -3.78 -32.14 -16.13
N ASN A 166 -3.32 -31.09 -15.46
CA ASN A 166 -3.50 -30.82 -14.03
C ASN A 166 -4.39 -29.57 -13.87
N MET A 167 -5.65 -29.76 -13.46
CA MET A 167 -6.57 -28.64 -13.26
C MET A 167 -6.36 -28.02 -11.86
N THR A 168 -5.83 -26.80 -11.83
CA THR A 168 -5.46 -26.07 -10.59
C THR A 168 -6.44 -24.95 -10.27
N LEU A 169 -6.25 -24.24 -9.15
CA LEU A 169 -7.18 -23.21 -8.66
C LEU A 169 -8.62 -23.75 -8.55
N LEU A 170 -8.74 -25.00 -8.08
CA LEU A 170 -10.01 -25.67 -7.90
C LEU A 170 -10.48 -25.46 -6.45
N PHE A 171 -11.63 -24.83 -6.31
CA PHE A 171 -12.20 -24.42 -5.03
C PHE A 171 -13.63 -24.96 -4.83
N SER A 172 -14.51 -24.75 -5.81
CA SER A 172 -15.91 -25.18 -5.71
C SER A 172 -16.11 -26.64 -6.12
N PHE A 173 -17.18 -27.22 -5.59
CA PHE A 173 -17.61 -28.56 -5.99
C PHE A 173 -18.02 -28.60 -7.48
N ALA A 174 -18.57 -27.52 -8.03
CA ALA A 174 -18.92 -27.44 -9.45
C ALA A 174 -17.70 -27.62 -10.36
N GLN A 175 -16.55 -27.02 -10.01
CA GLN A 175 -15.29 -27.24 -10.72
C GLN A 175 -14.84 -28.69 -10.65
N ALA A 176 -14.94 -29.32 -9.46
CA ALA A 176 -14.60 -30.73 -9.31
C ALA A 176 -15.46 -31.64 -10.20
N VAL A 177 -16.78 -31.44 -10.23
CA VAL A 177 -17.65 -32.25 -11.09
C VAL A 177 -17.32 -32.03 -12.57
N ALA A 178 -17.21 -30.78 -13.02
CA ALA A 178 -16.89 -30.48 -14.41
C ALA A 178 -15.54 -31.07 -14.86
N CYS A 179 -14.51 -31.03 -14.00
CA CYS A 179 -13.23 -31.69 -14.28
C CYS A 179 -13.36 -33.20 -14.43
N ALA A 180 -14.17 -33.85 -13.58
CA ALA A 180 -14.40 -35.29 -13.63
C ALA A 180 -15.08 -35.72 -14.93
N GLU A 181 -16.07 -34.94 -15.36
CA GLU A 181 -16.81 -35.18 -16.61
C GLU A 181 -15.97 -34.87 -17.86
N ALA A 182 -15.07 -33.91 -17.76
CA ALA A 182 -14.03 -33.62 -18.75
C ALA A 182 -12.94 -34.69 -18.82
N LYS A 183 -12.91 -35.65 -17.87
CA LYS A 183 -11.94 -36.75 -17.80
C LYS A 183 -10.49 -36.29 -17.81
N VAL A 184 -10.22 -35.17 -17.18
CA VAL A 184 -8.84 -34.69 -17.00
C VAL A 184 -8.05 -35.69 -16.14
N THR A 185 -6.74 -35.81 -16.37
CA THR A 185 -5.90 -36.77 -15.68
C THR A 185 -5.83 -36.50 -14.18
N LEU A 186 -5.68 -35.23 -13.80
CA LEU A 186 -5.46 -34.84 -12.41
C LEU A 186 -6.13 -33.49 -12.07
N ILE A 187 -6.61 -33.36 -10.84
CA ILE A 187 -7.05 -32.09 -10.26
C ILE A 187 -6.20 -31.73 -9.03
N SER A 188 -5.97 -30.43 -8.84
CA SER A 188 -5.31 -29.85 -7.67
C SER A 188 -6.27 -28.98 -6.85
N PRO A 189 -7.20 -29.56 -6.06
CA PRO A 189 -8.05 -28.79 -5.15
C PRO A 189 -7.23 -28.17 -4.01
N PHE A 190 -7.44 -26.87 -3.77
CA PHE A 190 -6.65 -26.11 -2.80
C PHE A 190 -7.27 -26.21 -1.41
N VAL A 191 -6.42 -26.36 -0.39
CA VAL A 191 -6.85 -26.48 1.02
C VAL A 191 -6.65 -25.16 1.76
N GLY A 192 -5.40 -24.74 1.92
CA GLY A 192 -5.03 -23.59 2.75
C GLY A 192 -5.55 -22.24 2.26
N ARG A 193 -5.76 -22.04 0.94
CA ARG A 193 -6.42 -20.80 0.46
C ARG A 193 -7.91 -20.76 0.81
N ILE A 194 -8.56 -21.91 0.98
CA ILE A 194 -9.93 -21.98 1.50
C ILE A 194 -9.90 -21.60 2.99
N LEU A 195 -8.97 -22.16 3.77
CA LEU A 195 -8.77 -21.76 5.17
C LEU A 195 -8.55 -20.25 5.32
N ASP A 196 -7.66 -19.66 4.52
CA ASP A 196 -7.39 -18.22 4.53
C ASP A 196 -8.67 -17.41 4.32
N TRP A 197 -9.49 -17.79 3.33
CA TRP A 197 -10.76 -17.10 3.05
C TRP A 197 -11.71 -17.15 4.24
N HIS A 198 -11.88 -18.32 4.86
CA HIS A 198 -12.78 -18.49 6.00
C HIS A 198 -12.28 -17.73 7.23
N LYS A 199 -10.96 -17.71 7.48
CA LYS A 199 -10.38 -16.87 8.55
C LYS A 199 -10.57 -15.38 8.28
N GLU A 200 -10.54 -14.94 7.03
CA GLU A 200 -10.77 -13.54 6.65
C GLU A 200 -12.26 -13.16 6.76
N ASN A 201 -13.17 -14.02 6.31
CA ASN A 201 -14.57 -13.69 6.04
C ASN A 201 -15.59 -14.27 7.03
N THR A 202 -15.16 -15.03 8.04
CA THR A 202 -16.05 -15.58 9.08
C THR A 202 -15.53 -15.26 10.48
N ASP A 203 -16.38 -15.37 11.51
CA ASP A 203 -15.99 -15.13 12.90
C ASP A 203 -15.02 -16.21 13.44
N ARG A 204 -15.04 -17.40 12.84
CA ARG A 204 -14.19 -18.52 13.23
C ARG A 204 -12.77 -18.33 12.66
N LYS A 205 -11.81 -18.04 13.54
CA LYS A 205 -10.39 -17.81 13.16
C LYS A 205 -9.47 -19.02 13.36
N SER A 206 -9.95 -20.08 14.01
CA SER A 206 -9.22 -21.33 14.22
C SER A 206 -10.09 -22.53 13.88
N PHE A 207 -9.48 -23.54 13.28
CA PHE A 207 -10.13 -24.75 12.80
C PHE A 207 -9.27 -25.93 13.21
N GLU A 208 -9.88 -26.93 13.84
CA GLU A 208 -9.23 -28.22 14.03
C GLU A 208 -9.04 -28.90 12.66
N PRO A 209 -8.05 -29.78 12.48
CA PRO A 209 -7.72 -30.34 11.17
C PRO A 209 -8.90 -30.99 10.41
N HIS A 210 -9.86 -31.59 11.14
CA HIS A 210 -11.04 -32.23 10.57
C HIS A 210 -12.21 -31.28 10.32
N GLU A 211 -12.14 -30.05 10.86
CA GLU A 211 -13.13 -28.99 10.66
C GLU A 211 -12.63 -27.92 9.67
N ASP A 212 -11.39 -28.05 9.21
CA ASP A 212 -10.81 -27.15 8.22
C ASP A 212 -11.64 -27.18 6.92
N PRO A 213 -12.13 -26.02 6.45
CA PRO A 213 -13.02 -25.97 5.30
C PRO A 213 -12.36 -26.44 4.00
N GLY A 214 -11.05 -26.30 3.87
CA GLY A 214 -10.29 -26.85 2.75
C GLY A 214 -10.16 -28.36 2.81
N VAL A 215 -9.90 -28.93 4.00
CA VAL A 215 -9.89 -30.38 4.22
C VAL A 215 -11.27 -30.98 3.93
N LEU A 216 -12.33 -30.33 4.39
CA LEU A 216 -13.72 -30.75 4.11
C LEU A 216 -14.02 -30.71 2.61
N SER A 217 -13.57 -29.67 1.90
CA SER A 217 -13.73 -29.55 0.45
C SER A 217 -13.06 -30.72 -0.29
N VAL A 218 -11.77 -30.97 -0.02
CA VAL A 218 -11.02 -32.07 -0.67
C VAL A 218 -11.63 -33.43 -0.30
N THR A 219 -12.05 -33.62 0.95
CA THR A 219 -12.71 -34.86 1.39
C THR A 219 -13.99 -35.12 0.61
N LYS A 220 -14.83 -34.08 0.44
CA LYS A 220 -16.07 -34.17 -0.38
C LYS A 220 -15.77 -34.54 -1.83
N ILE A 221 -14.77 -33.90 -2.43
CA ILE A 221 -14.34 -34.15 -3.81
C ILE A 221 -13.82 -35.58 -3.98
N PHE A 222 -12.92 -36.02 -3.11
CA PHE A 222 -12.36 -37.38 -3.12
C PHE A 222 -13.47 -38.42 -3.01
N ASN A 223 -14.39 -38.25 -2.04
CA ASN A 223 -15.49 -39.19 -1.85
C ASN A 223 -16.40 -39.25 -3.09
N TYR A 224 -16.73 -38.10 -3.69
CA TYR A 224 -17.50 -38.06 -4.93
C TYR A 224 -16.80 -38.81 -6.08
N TYR A 225 -15.51 -38.57 -6.27
CA TYR A 225 -14.72 -39.20 -7.35
C TYR A 225 -14.66 -40.72 -7.19
N LYS A 226 -14.31 -41.20 -5.98
CA LYS A 226 -14.16 -42.63 -5.72
C LYS A 226 -15.50 -43.36 -5.67
N LYS A 227 -16.58 -42.71 -5.20
CA LYS A 227 -17.95 -43.28 -5.23
C LYS A 227 -18.40 -43.57 -6.65
N PHE A 228 -18.24 -42.60 -7.57
CA PHE A 228 -18.74 -42.70 -8.93
C PHE A 228 -17.73 -43.24 -9.95
N GLY A 229 -16.56 -43.69 -9.49
CA GLY A 229 -15.57 -44.36 -10.32
C GLY A 229 -14.90 -43.45 -11.35
N TYR A 230 -14.73 -42.15 -11.03
CA TYR A 230 -13.99 -41.24 -11.89
C TYR A 230 -12.48 -41.55 -11.83
N GLY A 231 -11.84 -41.63 -13.00
CA GLY A 231 -10.42 -41.95 -13.13
C GLY A 231 -9.47 -40.78 -12.84
N THR A 232 -9.99 -39.56 -12.74
CA THR A 232 -9.21 -38.36 -12.42
C THR A 232 -8.56 -38.48 -11.03
N VAL A 233 -7.25 -38.22 -10.98
CA VAL A 233 -6.46 -38.25 -9.75
C VAL A 233 -6.74 -37.02 -8.90
N VAL A 234 -6.97 -37.21 -7.60
CA VAL A 234 -7.17 -36.11 -6.65
C VAL A 234 -5.86 -35.79 -5.93
N MET A 235 -5.29 -34.61 -6.20
CA MET A 235 -4.07 -34.14 -5.55
C MET A 235 -4.34 -32.92 -4.65
N GLY A 236 -4.46 -33.12 -3.34
CA GLY A 236 -4.62 -31.98 -2.43
C GLY A 236 -3.41 -31.04 -2.49
N ALA A 237 -3.64 -29.72 -2.54
CA ALA A 237 -2.61 -28.72 -2.75
C ALA A 237 -2.76 -27.48 -1.85
N SER A 238 -1.72 -26.64 -1.79
CA SER A 238 -1.70 -25.36 -1.08
C SER A 238 -1.96 -25.49 0.43
N PHE A 239 -1.14 -26.22 1.16
CA PHE A 239 -1.27 -26.37 2.62
C PHE A 239 -0.74 -25.15 3.41
N ARG A 240 -1.28 -24.91 4.62
CA ARG A 240 -0.77 -23.95 5.60
C ARG A 240 -0.04 -24.61 6.76
N ASN A 241 -0.40 -25.85 7.08
CA ASN A 241 0.13 -26.57 8.23
C ASN A 241 0.10 -28.08 8.00
N THR A 242 0.88 -28.82 8.80
CA THR A 242 0.93 -30.29 8.71
C THR A 242 -0.37 -30.97 9.16
N GLY A 243 -1.21 -30.31 9.97
CA GLY A 243 -2.52 -30.82 10.38
C GLY A 243 -3.44 -31.11 9.20
N GLU A 244 -3.55 -30.17 8.27
CA GLU A 244 -4.31 -30.32 7.02
C GLU A 244 -3.82 -31.51 6.18
N VAL A 245 -2.49 -31.66 6.04
CA VAL A 245 -1.88 -32.77 5.28
C VAL A 245 -2.26 -34.11 5.89
N LYS A 246 -2.13 -34.24 7.22
CA LYS A 246 -2.47 -35.47 7.93
C LYS A 246 -3.95 -35.79 7.88
N ALA A 247 -4.81 -34.77 7.94
CA ALA A 247 -6.26 -34.93 7.84
C ALA A 247 -6.70 -35.47 6.46
N LEU A 248 -5.86 -35.33 5.44
CA LEU A 248 -6.08 -35.87 4.10
C LEU A 248 -5.25 -37.12 3.78
N ALA A 249 -4.64 -37.76 4.78
CA ALA A 249 -3.94 -39.03 4.58
C ALA A 249 -4.88 -40.09 3.98
N GLY A 250 -4.48 -40.66 2.83
CA GLY A 250 -5.31 -41.54 2.00
C GLY A 250 -5.87 -40.89 0.73
N CYS A 251 -5.67 -39.58 0.54
CA CYS A 251 -5.84 -38.94 -0.76
C CYS A 251 -4.88 -39.57 -1.78
N ASP A 252 -5.18 -39.52 -3.08
CA ASP A 252 -4.33 -40.17 -4.09
C ASP A 252 -2.90 -39.58 -4.04
N LEU A 253 -2.83 -38.25 -4.18
CA LEU A 253 -1.59 -37.48 -4.11
C LEU A 253 -1.77 -36.29 -3.14
N LEU A 254 -0.66 -35.82 -2.56
CA LEU A 254 -0.60 -34.52 -1.87
C LEU A 254 0.66 -33.80 -2.31
N THR A 255 0.50 -32.59 -2.86
CA THR A 255 1.64 -31.73 -3.22
C THR A 255 1.95 -30.76 -2.08
N ILE A 256 3.15 -30.89 -1.51
CA ILE A 256 3.53 -30.30 -0.22
C ILE A 256 4.80 -29.47 -0.42
N SER A 257 4.84 -28.27 0.16
CA SER A 257 6.01 -27.40 0.08
C SER A 257 7.21 -27.98 0.86
N PRO A 258 8.45 -27.66 0.49
CA PRO A 258 9.64 -28.15 1.19
C PRO A 258 9.63 -27.88 2.71
N GLY A 259 9.13 -26.69 3.14
CA GLY A 259 9.02 -26.37 4.56
C GLY A 259 8.11 -27.32 5.34
N LEU A 260 6.94 -27.66 4.79
CA LEU A 260 6.01 -28.60 5.44
C LEU A 260 6.51 -30.06 5.33
N LEU A 261 7.23 -30.41 4.26
CA LEU A 261 7.92 -31.71 4.16
C LEU A 261 8.98 -31.85 5.26
N ALA A 262 9.74 -30.79 5.53
CA ALA A 262 10.72 -30.74 6.62
C ALA A 262 10.03 -30.97 7.98
N GLU A 263 8.93 -30.27 8.26
CA GLU A 263 8.15 -30.47 9.48
C GLU A 263 7.63 -31.91 9.64
N LEU A 264 7.06 -32.49 8.59
CA LEU A 264 6.56 -33.88 8.59
C LEU A 264 7.68 -34.91 8.75
N SER A 265 8.90 -34.58 8.29
CA SER A 265 10.07 -35.46 8.44
C SER A 265 10.58 -35.50 9.89
N GLN A 266 10.37 -34.43 10.65
CA GLN A 266 10.78 -34.30 12.06
C GLN A 266 9.68 -34.73 13.05
N ASP A 267 8.45 -34.82 12.59
CA ASP A 267 7.31 -35.28 13.37
C ASP A 267 7.26 -36.81 13.43
N HIS A 268 6.98 -37.37 14.62
CA HIS A 268 6.87 -38.81 14.87
C HIS A 268 5.50 -39.23 15.43
N SER A 269 4.51 -38.34 15.33
CA SER A 269 3.11 -38.67 15.63
C SER A 269 2.57 -39.73 14.67
N ALA A 270 1.64 -40.56 15.15
CA ALA A 270 1.05 -41.61 14.33
C ALA A 270 0.11 -41.03 13.27
N ILE A 271 0.21 -41.53 12.03
CA ILE A 271 -0.70 -41.20 10.93
C ILE A 271 -1.68 -42.35 10.70
N SER A 272 -2.97 -42.03 10.62
CA SER A 272 -4.04 -42.96 10.25
C SER A 272 -4.65 -42.57 8.91
N ALA A 273 -5.07 -43.54 8.11
CA ALA A 273 -5.81 -43.30 6.87
C ALA A 273 -7.18 -42.64 7.16
N MET A 274 -7.31 -41.38 6.79
CA MET A 274 -8.54 -40.61 6.92
C MET A 274 -9.48 -40.88 5.74
N LEU A 275 -8.93 -40.87 4.53
CA LEU A 275 -9.64 -41.12 3.28
C LEU A 275 -9.41 -42.55 2.78
N SER A 276 -10.47 -43.20 2.27
CA SER A 276 -10.34 -44.50 1.59
C SER A 276 -11.45 -44.71 0.57
N VAL A 277 -11.18 -45.54 -0.44
CA VAL A 277 -12.15 -45.89 -1.50
C VAL A 277 -13.39 -46.57 -0.92
N ASP A 278 -13.23 -47.45 0.07
CA ASP A 278 -14.35 -48.15 0.69
C ASP A 278 -15.28 -47.20 1.45
N LYS A 279 -14.72 -46.23 2.20
CA LYS A 279 -15.52 -45.19 2.86
C LYS A 279 -16.26 -44.32 1.84
N ALA A 280 -15.58 -43.93 0.76
CA ALA A 280 -16.18 -43.13 -0.30
C ALA A 280 -17.37 -43.84 -0.98
N LYS A 281 -17.25 -45.14 -1.27
CA LYS A 281 -18.34 -45.95 -1.84
C LYS A 281 -19.57 -46.03 -0.91
N ALA A 282 -19.37 -45.95 0.40
CA ALA A 282 -20.43 -45.95 1.40
C ALA A 282 -21.06 -44.57 1.65
N CYS A 283 -20.50 -43.47 1.15
CA CYS A 283 -21.05 -42.12 1.34
C CYS A 283 -22.39 -41.95 0.61
N ASP A 284 -23.33 -41.22 1.23
CA ASP A 284 -24.60 -40.86 0.61
C ASP A 284 -24.49 -39.57 -0.24
N LEU A 285 -23.94 -39.72 -1.45
CA LEU A 285 -23.82 -38.66 -2.46
C LEU A 285 -24.60 -39.03 -3.73
N GLU A 286 -25.20 -38.05 -4.41
CA GLU A 286 -25.86 -38.23 -5.70
C GLU A 286 -24.96 -37.78 -6.86
N LYS A 287 -25.06 -38.46 -8.01
CA LYS A 287 -24.30 -38.10 -9.22
C LYS A 287 -25.01 -36.95 -9.92
N ILE A 288 -24.28 -35.87 -10.20
CA ILE A 288 -24.80 -34.71 -10.92
C ILE A 288 -24.03 -34.50 -12.23
N HIS A 289 -24.69 -33.85 -13.20
CA HIS A 289 -24.12 -33.43 -14.48
C HIS A 289 -24.20 -31.91 -14.61
N LEU A 290 -23.14 -31.28 -15.15
CA LEU A 290 -23.07 -29.83 -15.32
C LEU A 290 -22.81 -29.46 -16.78
N ASP A 291 -23.79 -28.84 -17.42
CA ASP A 291 -23.55 -28.02 -18.59
C ASP A 291 -22.92 -26.66 -18.18
N GLU A 292 -22.57 -25.82 -19.16
CA GLU A 292 -21.91 -24.54 -18.87
C GLU A 292 -22.75 -23.65 -17.95
N LYS A 293 -24.08 -23.61 -18.16
CA LYS A 293 -24.99 -22.75 -17.40
C LYS A 293 -25.08 -23.22 -15.96
N ALA A 294 -25.25 -24.53 -15.76
CA ALA A 294 -25.29 -25.15 -14.43
C ALA A 294 -23.94 -25.01 -13.72
N PHE A 295 -22.82 -25.17 -14.42
CA PHE A 295 -21.49 -24.93 -13.87
C PHE A 295 -21.34 -23.49 -13.39
N ARG A 296 -21.64 -22.50 -14.26
CA ARG A 296 -21.52 -21.08 -13.92
C ARG A 296 -22.42 -20.73 -12.74
N TRP A 297 -23.65 -21.23 -12.70
CA TRP A 297 -24.57 -21.02 -11.58
C TRP A 297 -24.01 -21.61 -10.28
N GLN A 298 -23.72 -22.92 -10.25
CA GLN A 298 -23.27 -23.59 -9.03
C GLN A 298 -21.89 -23.11 -8.54
N HIS A 299 -21.01 -22.69 -9.44
CA HIS A 299 -19.76 -22.06 -9.06
C HIS A 299 -19.99 -20.68 -8.41
N ASN A 300 -20.94 -19.89 -8.92
CA ASN A 300 -21.24 -18.56 -8.36
C ASN A 300 -21.97 -18.60 -7.02
N GLU A 301 -22.70 -19.67 -6.71
CA GLU A 301 -23.28 -19.90 -5.37
C GLU A 301 -22.20 -20.11 -4.29
N ASP A 302 -20.98 -20.50 -4.68
CA ASP A 302 -19.84 -20.60 -3.79
C ASP A 302 -19.02 -19.30 -3.84
N ARG A 303 -19.40 -18.33 -3.01
CA ARG A 303 -18.72 -17.02 -2.91
C ARG A 303 -17.20 -17.14 -2.72
N MET A 304 -16.76 -18.08 -1.88
CA MET A 304 -15.34 -18.31 -1.61
C MET A 304 -14.61 -18.73 -2.89
N ALA A 305 -15.20 -19.67 -3.64
CA ALA A 305 -14.62 -20.15 -4.88
C ALA A 305 -14.54 -19.07 -5.96
N VAL A 306 -15.57 -18.23 -6.10
CA VAL A 306 -15.56 -17.09 -7.05
C VAL A 306 -14.40 -16.15 -6.75
N GLU A 307 -14.28 -15.73 -5.49
CA GLU A 307 -13.26 -14.77 -5.08
C GLU A 307 -11.85 -15.37 -5.21
N LYS A 308 -11.63 -16.60 -4.73
CA LYS A 308 -10.29 -17.22 -4.73
C LYS A 308 -9.84 -17.73 -6.10
N LEU A 309 -10.74 -18.18 -6.99
CA LEU A 309 -10.40 -18.48 -8.39
C LEU A 309 -9.93 -17.21 -9.10
N SER A 310 -10.72 -16.14 -9.00
CA SER A 310 -10.44 -14.86 -9.63
C SER A 310 -9.14 -14.22 -9.11
N ASP A 311 -8.94 -14.23 -7.79
CA ASP A 311 -7.72 -13.75 -7.14
C ASP A 311 -6.48 -14.59 -7.49
N GLY A 312 -6.64 -15.91 -7.55
CA GLY A 312 -5.57 -16.83 -7.93
C GLY A 312 -5.03 -16.54 -9.33
N ILE A 313 -5.92 -16.37 -10.31
CA ILE A 313 -5.55 -16.04 -11.70
C ILE A 313 -4.82 -14.69 -11.74
N ARG A 314 -5.33 -13.66 -11.07
CA ARG A 314 -4.68 -12.33 -11.02
C ARG A 314 -3.28 -12.39 -10.43
N LYS A 315 -3.08 -13.14 -9.35
CA LYS A 315 -1.77 -13.29 -8.71
C LYS A 315 -0.77 -14.00 -9.61
N PHE A 316 -1.16 -15.09 -10.27
CA PHE A 316 -0.28 -15.76 -11.23
C PHE A 316 0.04 -14.91 -12.46
N ALA A 317 -0.93 -14.15 -12.98
CA ALA A 317 -0.69 -13.19 -14.05
C ALA A 317 0.29 -12.09 -13.62
N ALA A 318 0.12 -11.53 -12.40
CA ALA A 318 1.03 -10.53 -11.87
C ALA A 318 2.47 -11.05 -11.71
N ASP A 319 2.64 -12.30 -11.28
CA ASP A 319 3.96 -12.91 -11.16
C ASP A 319 4.58 -13.24 -12.53
N ALA A 320 3.78 -13.65 -13.51
CA ALA A 320 4.25 -13.79 -14.89
C ALA A 320 4.75 -12.45 -15.46
N VAL A 321 4.01 -11.35 -15.24
CA VAL A 321 4.43 -10.01 -15.68
C VAL A 321 5.74 -9.59 -15.01
N LYS A 322 5.92 -9.84 -13.71
CA LYS A 322 7.20 -9.57 -13.03
C LYS A 322 8.37 -10.34 -13.66
N LEU A 323 8.12 -11.60 -14.03
CA LEU A 323 9.13 -12.44 -14.68
C LEU A 323 9.46 -11.95 -16.09
N GLU A 324 8.44 -11.53 -16.86
CA GLU A 324 8.62 -10.90 -18.18
C GLU A 324 9.45 -9.62 -18.10
N THR A 325 9.15 -8.73 -17.14
CA THR A 325 9.93 -7.49 -16.94
C THR A 325 11.40 -7.81 -16.68
N MET A 326 11.68 -8.77 -15.80
CA MET A 326 13.05 -9.21 -15.49
C MET A 326 13.75 -9.79 -16.73
N ILE A 327 13.02 -10.51 -17.60
CA ILE A 327 13.56 -11.04 -18.86
C ILE A 327 13.83 -9.91 -19.86
N LYS A 328 12.91 -8.96 -20.02
CA LYS A 328 13.05 -7.81 -20.92
C LYS A 328 14.28 -6.99 -20.59
N GLU A 329 14.48 -6.68 -19.31
CA GLU A 329 15.67 -5.97 -18.84
C GLU A 329 16.96 -6.70 -19.24
N LYS A 330 17.01 -8.03 -19.10
CA LYS A 330 18.19 -8.82 -19.50
C LYS A 330 18.35 -8.96 -21.02
N ILE A 331 17.26 -9.05 -21.79
CA ILE A 331 17.32 -9.07 -23.27
C ILE A 331 17.86 -7.73 -23.79
N ALA A 332 17.41 -6.61 -23.24
CA ALA A 332 17.87 -5.27 -23.62
C ALA A 332 19.39 -5.11 -23.41
N VAL A 333 19.92 -5.64 -22.31
CA VAL A 333 21.37 -5.67 -22.04
C VAL A 333 22.14 -6.56 -23.05
N ALA A 334 21.53 -7.66 -23.51
CA ALA A 334 22.16 -8.59 -24.45
C ALA A 334 22.10 -8.14 -25.94
N GLY A 335 21.25 -7.15 -26.26
CA GLY A 335 20.94 -6.72 -27.63
C GLY A 335 21.79 -5.56 -28.18
N ASP A 336 22.71 -4.98 -27.40
CA ASP A 336 23.50 -3.83 -27.84
C ASP A 336 24.62 -4.25 -28.83
N PRO A 337 24.63 -3.77 -30.10
CA PRO A 337 25.55 -4.24 -31.14
C PRO A 337 27.02 -3.86 -30.97
N LEU A 338 27.41 -3.09 -29.95
CA LEU A 338 28.77 -2.57 -29.79
C LEU A 338 29.79 -3.57 -29.20
N GLU A 339 29.38 -4.76 -28.75
CA GLU A 339 30.28 -5.70 -28.05
C GLU A 339 31.09 -6.65 -28.96
N LYS A 340 30.92 -6.65 -30.29
CA LYS A 340 31.56 -7.67 -31.16
C LYS A 340 32.91 -7.33 -31.78
N SER A 341 33.57 -6.21 -31.43
CA SER A 341 34.89 -5.90 -32.02
C SER A 341 35.90 -5.19 -31.10
N ALA A 342 36.17 -5.75 -29.92
CA ALA A 342 37.37 -5.37 -29.15
C ALA A 342 37.84 -6.52 -28.24
N GLY A 343 38.26 -7.63 -28.87
CA GLY A 343 38.95 -8.69 -28.15
C GLY A 343 40.34 -8.23 -27.70
N ALA A 344 40.58 -8.33 -26.39
CA ALA A 344 41.88 -8.23 -25.70
C ALA A 344 42.42 -6.83 -25.36
N ARG A 345 41.76 -6.13 -24.43
CA ARG A 345 42.31 -5.45 -23.22
C ARG A 345 41.20 -4.59 -22.63
N PHE A 346 41.13 -4.51 -21.30
CA PHE A 346 40.02 -3.98 -20.47
C PHE A 346 38.89 -4.99 -20.17
N LYS A 347 39.23 -6.02 -19.38
CA LYS A 347 38.30 -6.52 -18.36
C LYS A 347 38.36 -5.55 -17.17
N ALA A 348 37.53 -4.52 -17.19
CA ALA A 348 37.15 -3.81 -15.97
C ALA A 348 35.63 -3.88 -15.90
N SER A 349 35.15 -4.62 -14.91
CA SER A 349 33.74 -4.76 -14.57
C SER A 349 33.09 -3.37 -14.51
N PHE A 350 32.25 -3.03 -15.50
CA PHE A 350 31.28 -1.95 -15.34
C PHE A 350 30.20 -2.47 -14.37
N LEU A 351 30.53 -2.42 -13.08
CA LEU A 351 29.53 -2.45 -12.02
C LEU A 351 28.69 -1.19 -12.21
N LEU A 352 27.41 -1.36 -12.54
CA LEU A 352 26.38 -0.34 -12.36
C LEU A 352 26.39 0.07 -10.88
N ARG A 353 27.21 1.06 -10.53
CA ARG A 353 27.16 1.73 -9.24
C ARG A 353 26.11 2.83 -9.39
N CYS A 354 25.00 2.78 -8.67
CA CYS A 354 24.23 3.99 -8.38
C CYS A 354 24.42 4.24 -6.90
N SER A 355 25.58 4.75 -6.49
CA SER A 355 25.83 5.09 -5.09
C SER A 355 25.88 6.60 -4.90
N ILE A 356 24.95 7.07 -4.07
CA ILE A 356 25.08 8.33 -3.35
C ILE A 356 25.00 7.95 -1.90
N ASP A 357 25.98 8.32 -1.09
CA ASP A 357 25.94 8.08 0.34
C ASP A 357 26.31 9.32 1.13
N SER A 358 25.63 9.47 2.25
CA SER A 358 25.96 10.44 3.28
C SER A 358 25.98 9.76 4.64
N VAL A 359 26.89 10.23 5.49
CA VAL A 359 27.02 9.74 6.85
C VAL A 359 26.85 10.89 7.81
N HIS A 360 25.90 10.74 8.74
CA HIS A 360 25.75 11.64 9.88
C HIS A 360 26.36 11.00 11.12
N VAL A 361 27.11 11.78 11.89
CA VAL A 361 27.90 11.26 13.01
C VAL A 361 27.56 12.04 14.28
N VAL A 362 27.20 11.33 15.34
CA VAL A 362 26.85 11.92 16.64
C VAL A 362 27.79 11.36 17.72
N PRO A 363 28.69 12.18 18.29
CA PRO A 363 29.56 11.74 19.39
C PRO A 363 28.77 11.28 20.63
N LEU A 364 29.18 10.17 21.22
CA LEU A 364 28.57 9.63 22.44
C LEU A 364 29.26 10.22 23.69
N GLU A 365 28.54 11.04 24.44
CA GLU A 365 29.08 11.69 25.64
C GLU A 365 29.42 10.69 26.76
N SER A 366 28.76 9.52 26.79
CA SER A 366 28.92 8.49 27.84
C SER A 366 30.34 7.94 27.96
N ASN A 367 31.15 8.02 26.90
CA ASN A 367 32.56 7.62 26.92
C ASN A 367 33.52 8.74 26.51
N GLY A 368 33.07 10.00 26.64
CA GLY A 368 33.87 11.18 26.32
C GLY A 368 34.12 11.38 24.82
N GLY A 369 33.29 10.82 23.95
CA GLY A 369 33.34 11.00 22.50
C GLY A 369 34.32 10.07 21.76
N ASN A 370 34.86 9.05 22.43
CA ASN A 370 35.74 8.05 21.80
C ASN A 370 35.01 7.17 20.77
N THR A 371 33.68 7.07 20.88
CA THR A 371 32.84 6.44 19.87
C THR A 371 31.75 7.40 19.44
N VAL A 372 31.26 7.17 18.22
CA VAL A 372 30.20 7.96 17.60
C VAL A 372 29.09 7.03 17.15
N ARG A 373 27.85 7.52 17.17
CA ARG A 373 26.73 6.89 16.48
C ARG A 373 26.71 7.40 15.05
N ALA A 374 26.98 6.50 14.10
CA ALA A 374 26.93 6.79 12.68
C ALA A 374 25.59 6.36 12.09
N HIS A 375 24.94 7.29 11.39
CA HIS A 375 23.72 7.05 10.61
C HIS A 375 24.08 7.10 9.13
N PHE A 376 23.97 5.96 8.46
CA PHE A 376 24.26 5.80 7.05
C PHE A 376 22.99 5.95 6.24
N SER A 377 23.04 6.76 5.18
CA SER A 377 22.02 6.82 4.14
C SER A 377 22.66 6.58 2.79
N VAL A 378 22.24 5.53 2.09
CA VAL A 378 22.83 5.09 0.82
C VAL A 378 21.74 4.90 -0.22
N THR A 379 21.87 5.59 -1.34
CA THR A 379 21.12 5.30 -2.56
C THR A 379 21.77 4.12 -3.27
N THR A 380 20.96 3.16 -3.71
CA THR A 380 21.39 1.93 -4.37
C THR A 380 20.56 1.69 -5.64
N PRO A 381 21.10 0.98 -6.65
CA PRO A 381 20.29 0.57 -7.81
C PRO A 381 19.09 -0.29 -7.40
N SER A 382 18.00 -0.19 -8.15
CA SER A 382 16.88 -1.14 -8.04
C SER A 382 17.27 -2.49 -8.68
N PRO A 383 16.87 -3.65 -8.13
CA PRO A 383 16.09 -3.82 -6.90
C PRO A 383 16.92 -3.57 -5.63
N CYS A 384 16.26 -3.04 -4.60
CA CYS A 384 16.94 -2.66 -3.36
C CYS A 384 17.66 -3.83 -2.68
N PRO A 385 18.98 -3.77 -2.47
CA PRO A 385 19.75 -4.83 -1.83
C PRO A 385 19.34 -5.02 -0.36
N ASP A 386 19.55 -6.21 0.20
CA ASP A 386 19.32 -6.47 1.62
C ASP A 386 20.40 -5.83 2.52
N PHE A 387 20.18 -5.83 3.83
CA PHE A 387 21.13 -5.30 4.82
C PHE A 387 22.12 -6.35 5.34
N SER A 388 22.11 -7.59 4.84
CA SER A 388 22.84 -8.72 5.43
C SER A 388 24.37 -8.49 5.48
N ALA A 389 24.90 -7.74 4.51
CA ALA A 389 26.32 -7.41 4.43
C ALA A 389 26.78 -6.27 5.35
N VAL A 390 25.87 -5.40 5.82
CA VAL A 390 26.19 -4.24 6.67
C VAL A 390 25.68 -4.37 8.11
N CYS A 391 24.65 -5.19 8.33
CA CYS A 391 24.01 -5.37 9.64
C CYS A 391 23.61 -6.82 9.86
N ALA A 392 24.46 -7.57 10.55
CA ALA A 392 24.20 -8.96 10.93
C ALA A 392 23.39 -9.06 12.24
N ALA A 393 22.63 -10.14 12.40
CA ALA A 393 21.84 -10.39 13.60
C ALA A 393 22.72 -10.46 14.87
N GLY A 394 22.40 -9.65 15.88
CA GLY A 394 23.11 -9.61 17.17
C GLY A 394 24.21 -8.55 17.30
N GLN A 395 24.46 -7.74 16.26
CA GLN A 395 25.36 -6.58 16.33
C GLN A 395 24.59 -5.31 16.76
N ASP A 396 25.31 -4.28 17.25
CA ASP A 396 24.77 -2.94 17.52
C ASP A 396 24.48 -2.20 16.19
N CYS A 397 23.54 -2.74 15.41
CA CYS A 397 23.01 -2.11 14.21
C CYS A 397 21.48 -2.11 14.23
N GLN A 398 20.88 -0.95 13.92
CA GLN A 398 19.46 -0.81 13.65
C GLN A 398 19.24 -0.43 12.18
N THR A 399 18.56 -1.29 11.43
CA THR A 399 18.18 -1.05 10.04
C THR A 399 16.83 -0.35 9.96
N HIS A 400 16.69 0.60 9.04
CA HIS A 400 15.44 1.30 8.80
C HIS A 400 14.90 0.93 7.41
N LEU A 401 13.73 0.31 7.38
CA LEU A 401 12.99 0.07 6.14
C LEU A 401 12.18 1.32 5.81
N THR A 402 12.45 1.91 4.66
CA THR A 402 11.75 3.08 4.11
C THR A 402 10.49 2.63 3.38
N SER A 403 9.32 3.12 3.79
CA SER A 403 8.05 2.98 3.05
C SER A 403 8.10 3.84 1.77
N THR A 404 7.49 3.38 0.67
CA THR A 404 7.38 4.12 -0.62
C THR A 404 6.94 5.58 -0.41
N PRO A 405 7.66 6.60 -0.97
CA PRO A 405 8.04 6.73 -2.38
C PRO A 405 9.55 6.79 -2.68
N PHE A 406 10.46 6.38 -1.78
CA PHE A 406 11.92 6.53 -1.97
C PHE A 406 12.55 5.55 -2.97
N THR A 407 11.74 5.09 -3.93
CA THR A 407 12.18 4.40 -5.12
C THR A 407 11.95 5.36 -6.28
N GLY A 408 12.99 5.70 -7.03
CA GLY A 408 12.87 6.49 -8.25
C GLY A 408 13.16 5.64 -9.47
N ASN A 409 12.54 5.97 -10.59
CA ASN A 409 12.74 5.32 -11.88
C ASN A 409 13.83 6.01 -12.71
N LEU A 410 14.13 7.29 -12.44
CA LEU A 410 15.17 8.05 -13.14
C LEU A 410 16.35 8.40 -12.20
N PRO A 411 17.61 8.21 -12.63
CA PRO A 411 18.02 7.61 -13.90
C PRO A 411 17.74 6.09 -13.93
N ALA A 412 17.42 5.55 -15.12
CA ALA A 412 17.22 4.11 -15.32
C ALA A 412 18.56 3.36 -15.10
N PRO A 413 18.58 2.16 -14.47
CA PRO A 413 17.45 1.23 -14.22
C PRO A 413 16.64 1.49 -12.91
N GLY A 414 16.69 2.70 -12.35
CA GLY A 414 15.98 3.05 -11.12
C GLY A 414 16.81 2.82 -9.87
N TRP A 415 16.36 3.38 -8.75
CA TRP A 415 17.14 3.46 -7.52
C TRP A 415 16.25 3.44 -6.27
N CYS A 416 16.86 3.18 -5.12
CA CYS A 416 16.20 3.31 -3.84
C CYS A 416 17.15 3.59 -2.68
N VAL A 417 16.60 4.05 -1.56
CA VAL A 417 17.38 4.46 -0.36
C VAL A 417 17.38 3.37 0.71
N ARG A 418 18.58 3.05 1.22
CA ARG A 418 18.82 2.16 2.37
C ARG A 418 19.44 2.96 3.51
N GLN A 419 18.89 2.80 4.72
CA GLN A 419 19.33 3.53 5.91
C GLN A 419 19.53 2.59 7.09
N TRP A 420 20.62 2.78 7.82
CA TRP A 420 20.90 2.06 9.06
C TRP A 420 21.76 2.91 9.99
N GLN A 421 21.83 2.52 11.26
CA GLN A 421 22.69 3.15 12.24
C GLN A 421 23.49 2.12 13.03
N THR A 422 24.71 2.49 13.42
CA THR A 422 25.59 1.65 14.23
C THR A 422 26.60 2.49 15.00
N THR A 423 27.11 1.97 16.11
CA THR A 423 28.15 2.63 16.91
C THR A 423 29.53 2.24 16.41
N ILE A 424 30.36 3.24 16.08
CA ILE A 424 31.71 3.05 15.53
C ILE A 424 32.73 3.91 16.30
N PRO A 425 34.05 3.62 16.20
CA PRO A 425 35.09 4.51 16.70
C PRO A 425 35.00 5.92 16.09
N SER A 426 35.42 6.94 16.84
CA SER A 426 35.42 8.33 16.41
C SER A 426 36.31 8.61 15.19
N ALA A 427 37.40 7.86 15.03
CA ALA A 427 38.18 7.78 13.81
C ALA A 427 37.90 6.42 13.15
N TYR A 428 37.20 6.42 12.02
CA TYR A 428 36.72 5.20 11.38
C TYR A 428 37.06 5.17 9.91
N LYS A 429 37.59 4.05 9.45
CA LYS A 429 37.90 3.80 8.05
C LYS A 429 37.53 2.37 7.68
N ALA A 430 36.63 2.21 6.73
CA ALA A 430 36.19 0.91 6.26
C ALA A 430 35.72 0.96 4.81
N GLN A 431 35.79 -0.19 4.15
CA GLN A 431 35.12 -0.43 2.88
C GLN A 431 33.83 -1.21 3.19
N LEU A 432 32.69 -0.64 2.83
CA LEU A 432 31.38 -1.26 3.04
C LEU A 432 30.83 -1.77 1.71
N SER A 433 30.07 -2.86 1.78
CA SER A 433 29.42 -3.47 0.63
C SER A 433 27.93 -3.64 0.91
N LEU A 434 27.08 -3.19 0.00
CA LEU A 434 25.64 -3.30 0.08
C LEU A 434 25.10 -3.77 -1.28
N GLY A 435 24.82 -5.06 -1.39
CA GLY A 435 24.56 -5.70 -2.68
C GLY A 435 25.77 -5.64 -3.61
N SER A 436 25.58 -5.12 -4.83
CA SER A 436 26.66 -4.88 -5.81
C SER A 436 27.41 -3.56 -5.59
N THR A 437 26.92 -2.69 -4.69
CA THR A 437 27.50 -1.39 -4.40
C THR A 437 28.60 -1.51 -3.35
N GLN A 438 29.80 -1.02 -3.66
CA GLN A 438 30.92 -0.93 -2.72
C GLN A 438 31.36 0.52 -2.60
N PHE A 439 31.54 1.00 -1.37
CA PHE A 439 31.91 2.38 -1.09
C PHE A 439 32.88 2.45 0.09
N ASN A 440 33.73 3.47 0.08
CA ASN A 440 34.74 3.70 1.11
C ASN A 440 34.24 4.78 2.06
N VAL A 441 34.28 4.48 3.35
CA VAL A 441 33.86 5.40 4.40
C VAL A 441 35.09 5.76 5.22
N THR A 442 35.40 7.05 5.27
CA THR A 442 36.41 7.62 6.17
C THR A 442 35.77 8.73 6.98
N ILE A 443 35.76 8.57 8.30
CA ILE A 443 35.18 9.51 9.25
C ILE A 443 36.27 9.92 10.22
N ASN A 444 36.38 11.23 10.45
CA ASN A 444 37.18 11.79 11.51
C ASN A 444 36.27 12.62 12.41
N ALA A 445 36.00 12.15 13.61
CA ALA A 445 35.20 12.83 14.62
C ALA A 445 35.85 12.65 15.99
N GLU A 446 37.19 12.64 16.03
CA GLU A 446 37.97 12.48 17.27
C GLU A 446 37.45 13.41 18.38
N PRO A 447 37.38 12.92 19.63
CA PRO A 447 36.84 13.70 20.73
C PRO A 447 37.67 14.96 20.96
N TYR A 448 37.06 16.11 20.62
CA TYR A 448 37.60 17.42 20.87
C TYR A 448 36.62 18.20 21.76
N ILE A 449 37.08 18.58 22.95
CA ILE A 449 36.28 19.41 23.88
C ILE A 449 36.60 20.87 23.59
N ARG A 450 35.58 21.63 23.19
CA ARG A 450 35.72 23.04 22.86
C ARG A 450 36.02 23.82 24.14
N SER A 451 37.12 24.58 24.15
CA SER A 451 37.51 25.42 25.29
C SER A 451 36.50 26.52 25.61
N SER A 452 35.73 26.97 24.62
CA SER A 452 34.71 28.02 24.73
C SER A 452 33.38 27.54 25.35
N THR A 453 32.96 26.31 25.08
CA THR A 453 31.64 25.79 25.50
C THR A 453 31.74 24.64 26.52
N GLY A 454 32.91 24.02 26.67
CA GLY A 454 33.12 22.84 27.51
C GLY A 454 32.41 21.58 27.02
N ARG A 455 31.91 21.59 25.77
CA ARG A 455 31.19 20.46 25.15
C ARG A 455 32.03 19.81 24.05
N LEU A 456 31.71 18.56 23.72
CA LEU A 456 32.28 17.88 22.57
C LEU A 456 31.87 18.57 21.26
N ASN A 457 32.80 18.63 20.32
CA ASN A 457 32.57 19.09 18.96
C ASN A 457 31.48 18.27 18.26
N GLN A 458 30.62 18.92 17.46
CA GLN A 458 29.62 18.20 16.67
C GLN A 458 29.99 18.20 15.19
N PRO A 459 30.17 17.03 14.55
CA PRO A 459 30.39 16.98 13.11
C PRO A 459 29.24 17.58 12.29
N PRO A 460 29.54 18.10 11.08
CA PRO A 460 28.54 18.75 10.25
C PRO A 460 27.57 17.73 9.67
N TYR A 461 26.32 18.16 9.45
CA TYR A 461 25.27 17.38 8.83
C TYR A 461 25.21 17.65 7.33
N VAL A 462 25.22 16.59 6.53
CA VAL A 462 25.09 16.70 5.07
C VAL A 462 23.84 15.99 4.58
N ALA A 463 22.96 16.72 3.91
CA ALA A 463 21.76 16.14 3.34
C ALA A 463 22.10 15.25 2.14
N LEU A 464 21.51 14.05 2.07
CA LEU A 464 21.66 13.16 0.93
C LEU A 464 20.79 13.69 -0.24
N PRO A 465 21.39 14.12 -1.37
CA PRO A 465 20.59 14.47 -2.54
C PRO A 465 20.06 13.21 -3.25
N PRO A 466 18.92 13.29 -3.96
CA PRO A 466 18.57 12.28 -4.96
C PRO A 466 19.66 12.19 -6.06
N PRO A 467 19.70 11.09 -6.85
CA PRO A 467 20.57 10.98 -8.02
C PRO A 467 20.58 12.23 -8.90
N LEU A 468 21.76 12.82 -9.09
CA LEU A 468 21.91 14.07 -9.83
C LEU A 468 21.88 13.78 -11.33
N ARG A 469 21.16 14.60 -12.09
CA ARG A 469 21.09 14.54 -13.55
C ARG A 469 21.49 15.89 -14.15
N ALA A 470 22.29 15.84 -15.22
CA ALA A 470 22.66 16.98 -16.03
C ALA A 470 22.58 16.63 -17.52
N GLN A 471 22.46 17.64 -18.36
CA GLN A 471 22.51 17.47 -19.82
C GLN A 471 23.87 17.86 -20.36
N ALA A 472 24.36 17.11 -21.35
CA ALA A 472 25.52 17.52 -22.13
C ALA A 472 25.30 18.94 -22.69
N ASP A 473 26.37 19.74 -22.71
CA ASP A 473 26.41 21.13 -23.17
C ASP A 473 25.61 22.16 -22.35
N CYS A 474 24.98 21.75 -21.24
CA CYS A 474 24.22 22.64 -20.36
C CYS A 474 24.90 22.79 -18.99
N PRO A 475 25.49 23.95 -18.67
CA PRO A 475 26.04 24.20 -17.34
C PRO A 475 24.95 24.20 -16.27
N GLN A 476 25.20 23.52 -15.17
CA GLN A 476 24.26 23.40 -14.06
C GLN A 476 25.01 23.42 -12.73
N THR A 477 24.42 24.04 -11.71
CA THR A 477 24.99 24.10 -10.36
C THR A 477 24.09 23.40 -9.36
N PHE A 478 24.68 22.49 -8.60
CA PHE A 478 24.06 21.73 -7.51
C PHE A 478 24.57 22.28 -6.18
N GLN A 479 23.65 22.66 -5.29
CA GLN A 479 24.00 23.13 -3.95
C GLN A 479 23.89 21.97 -2.97
N LEU A 480 25.00 21.56 -2.35
CA LEU A 480 24.99 20.55 -1.30
C LEU A 480 24.44 21.20 -0.03
N SER A 481 23.35 20.65 0.50
CA SER A 481 22.75 21.18 1.72
C SER A 481 23.53 20.66 2.93
N VAL A 482 24.22 21.57 3.61
CA VAL A 482 25.07 21.27 4.77
C VAL A 482 24.67 22.18 5.92
N LYS A 483 24.60 21.63 7.13
CA LYS A 483 24.33 22.39 8.36
C LYS A 483 25.25 21.95 9.49
N ASP A 484 25.79 22.94 10.19
CA ASP A 484 26.48 22.73 11.44
C ASP A 484 25.61 23.19 12.63
N LEU A 485 25.69 22.48 13.76
CA LEU A 485 24.84 22.74 14.93
C LEU A 485 25.54 23.56 16.02
N ASP A 486 26.86 23.70 15.96
CA ASP A 486 27.65 24.28 17.03
C ASP A 486 28.36 25.59 16.64
N GLY A 487 28.04 26.09 15.45
CA GLY A 487 28.35 27.41 14.92
C GLY A 487 29.68 27.49 14.17
N ASP A 488 30.25 26.34 13.82
CA ASP A 488 31.57 26.25 13.22
C ASP A 488 31.52 26.46 11.69
N ARG A 489 32.69 26.76 11.10
CA ARG A 489 32.81 27.05 9.67
C ARG A 489 32.98 25.74 8.90
N VAL A 490 32.04 25.46 8.02
CA VAL A 490 32.07 24.25 7.18
C VAL A 490 32.71 24.53 5.82
N GLN A 491 33.53 23.60 5.34
CA GLN A 491 34.10 23.60 3.99
C GLN A 491 33.93 22.24 3.34
N CYS A 492 33.68 22.21 2.03
CA CYS A 492 33.63 20.99 1.24
C CYS A 492 34.86 20.88 0.35
N ARG A 493 35.43 19.70 0.21
CA ARG A 493 36.53 19.45 -0.74
C ARG A 493 36.41 18.09 -1.40
N PHE A 494 37.13 17.88 -2.50
CA PHE A 494 37.28 16.53 -3.05
C PHE A 494 38.03 15.63 -2.06
N ALA A 495 37.62 14.36 -2.02
CA ALA A 495 38.27 13.34 -1.25
C ALA A 495 39.66 13.01 -1.83
N ARG A 496 40.55 12.53 -0.96
CA ARG A 496 41.97 12.35 -1.25
C ARG A 496 42.41 10.91 -1.09
N GLU A 497 43.10 10.39 -2.10
CA GLU A 497 43.63 9.03 -2.10
C GLU A 497 44.75 8.84 -1.09
N ASP A 498 45.59 9.86 -0.88
CA ASP A 498 46.72 9.78 0.05
C ASP A 498 46.29 9.76 1.53
N LYS A 499 45.10 10.26 1.83
CA LYS A 499 44.40 10.07 3.11
C LYS A 499 43.56 8.77 3.14
N GLY A 500 43.46 8.12 1.99
CA GLY A 500 42.63 6.96 1.67
C GLY A 500 41.15 7.18 1.96
N GLU A 501 40.66 8.37 1.62
CA GLU A 501 39.24 8.73 1.69
C GLU A 501 38.46 8.12 0.51
N CYS A 502 39.14 7.83 -0.61
CA CYS A 502 38.59 7.18 -1.82
C CYS A 502 39.64 6.31 -2.51
N TYR A 503 39.20 5.50 -3.48
CA TYR A 503 40.06 4.66 -4.33
C TYR A 503 40.19 5.32 -5.71
N ASN A 504 41.41 5.70 -6.12
CA ASN A 504 41.70 6.36 -7.41
C ASN A 504 41.04 7.75 -7.65
N CYS A 505 40.20 8.22 -6.71
CA CYS A 505 39.63 9.57 -6.57
C CYS A 505 39.54 10.38 -7.89
N PRO A 506 38.73 9.94 -8.87
CA PRO A 506 38.74 10.51 -10.21
C PRO A 506 38.31 11.98 -10.16
N GLN A 507 39.23 12.88 -10.47
CA GLN A 507 38.91 14.29 -10.62
C GLN A 507 38.46 14.56 -12.06
N HIS A 508 37.22 15.01 -12.20
CA HIS A 508 36.64 15.36 -13.48
C HIS A 508 36.87 16.85 -13.76
N SER A 509 37.60 17.18 -14.82
CA SER A 509 37.91 18.58 -15.20
C SER A 509 36.66 19.42 -15.52
N PHE A 510 35.54 18.76 -15.81
CA PHE A 510 34.26 19.40 -16.10
C PHE A 510 33.39 19.66 -14.86
N LEU A 511 33.89 19.32 -13.66
CA LEU A 511 33.26 19.59 -12.36
C LEU A 511 34.12 20.54 -11.54
N GLN A 512 33.51 21.60 -11.01
CA GLN A 512 34.17 22.61 -10.18
C GLN A 512 33.42 22.73 -8.85
N LEU A 513 34.16 22.75 -7.73
CA LEU A 513 33.59 22.85 -6.40
C LEU A 513 33.97 24.20 -5.77
N ASP A 514 32.98 25.00 -5.40
CA ASP A 514 33.18 26.14 -4.48
C ASP A 514 33.24 25.56 -3.06
N GLU A 515 34.46 25.42 -2.53
CA GLU A 515 34.72 24.76 -1.24
C GLU A 515 34.06 25.48 -0.06
N ALA A 516 33.96 26.81 -0.10
CA ALA A 516 33.40 27.60 0.99
C ALA A 516 31.87 27.59 1.02
N LYS A 517 31.23 27.44 -0.14
CA LYS A 517 29.76 27.38 -0.25
C LYS A 517 29.21 25.98 -0.43
N CYS A 518 30.08 24.98 -0.60
CA CYS A 518 29.69 23.61 -0.94
C CYS A 518 28.80 23.54 -2.20
N MET A 519 29.17 24.29 -3.25
CA MET A 519 28.44 24.33 -4.53
C MET A 519 29.21 23.61 -5.63
N LEU A 520 28.61 22.56 -6.19
CA LEU A 520 29.17 21.77 -7.28
C LEU A 520 28.64 22.29 -8.62
N THR A 521 29.53 22.78 -9.48
CA THR A 521 29.21 23.30 -10.82
C THR A 521 29.66 22.33 -11.90
N PHE A 522 28.70 21.84 -12.68
CA PHE A 522 28.92 21.12 -13.92
C PHE A 522 29.06 22.10 -15.08
N THR A 523 30.15 22.00 -15.83
CA THR A 523 30.50 22.95 -16.89
C THR A 523 29.79 22.71 -18.22
N GLY A 524 29.00 21.63 -18.34
CA GLY A 524 28.38 21.19 -19.61
C GLY A 524 29.26 20.26 -20.44
N LYS A 525 30.58 20.24 -20.22
CA LYS A 525 31.56 19.58 -21.11
C LYS A 525 31.91 18.16 -20.67
N ALA A 526 30.96 17.23 -20.74
CA ALA A 526 31.21 15.80 -20.47
C ALA A 526 30.45 14.92 -21.47
N PRO A 527 31.02 13.77 -21.89
CA PRO A 527 30.28 12.80 -22.68
C PRO A 527 29.11 12.22 -21.86
N PRO A 528 28.02 11.78 -22.51
CA PRO A 528 26.93 11.08 -21.84
C PRO A 528 27.45 9.86 -21.08
N GLY A 529 26.96 9.66 -19.86
CA GLY A 529 27.45 8.61 -18.98
C GLY A 529 27.25 8.93 -17.51
N GLN A 530 27.65 7.99 -16.65
CA GLN A 530 27.54 8.12 -15.20
C GLN A 530 28.91 8.41 -14.58
N TYR A 531 28.95 9.40 -13.68
CA TYR A 531 30.16 9.86 -13.01
C TYR A 531 29.96 9.84 -11.50
N PHE A 532 30.99 9.44 -10.77
CA PHE A 532 30.97 9.37 -9.31
C PHE A 532 31.95 10.38 -8.73
N LEU A 533 31.53 11.06 -7.67
CA LEU A 533 32.35 12.03 -6.96
C LEU A 533 32.43 11.64 -5.49
N ASP A 534 33.65 11.60 -4.97
CA ASP A 534 33.91 11.46 -3.53
C ASP A 534 34.28 12.83 -2.97
N LEU A 535 33.52 13.30 -1.97
CA LEU A 535 33.72 14.58 -1.30
C LEU A 535 33.89 14.37 0.22
N MET A 536 34.58 15.31 0.86
CA MET A 536 34.68 15.42 2.31
C MET A 536 34.10 16.75 2.75
N VAL A 537 33.26 16.72 3.79
CA VAL A 537 32.75 17.92 4.45
C VAL A 537 33.46 18.07 5.77
N GLU A 538 34.22 19.15 5.89
CA GLU A 538 35.14 19.43 6.98
C GLU A 538 34.67 20.60 7.82
N ASP A 539 34.95 20.48 9.11
CA ASP A 539 34.51 21.39 10.14
C ASP A 539 35.70 22.09 10.80
N TYR A 540 35.61 23.42 10.93
CA TYR A 540 36.69 24.28 11.37
C TYR A 540 36.21 25.31 12.38
N ILE A 541 36.98 25.49 13.46
CA ILE A 541 36.75 26.54 14.45
C ILE A 541 36.65 27.91 13.75
N PRO A 542 35.67 28.75 14.07
CA PRO A 542 35.57 30.10 13.53
C PRO A 542 36.67 30.99 14.15
N VAL A 543 37.81 31.09 13.47
CA VAL A 543 38.95 31.94 13.91
C VAL A 543 38.91 33.33 13.23
N PRO A 544 39.13 34.44 13.97
CA PRO A 544 39.34 35.76 13.38
C PRO A 544 40.53 35.78 12.41
N LYS A 545 40.45 36.57 11.34
CA LYS A 545 41.45 36.63 10.25
C LYS A 545 42.91 36.90 10.71
N SER A 546 43.14 37.39 11.92
CA SER A 546 44.47 37.72 12.46
C SER A 546 45.28 36.53 12.99
N ILE A 547 44.69 35.34 13.19
CA ILE A 547 45.35 34.16 13.82
C ILE A 547 45.40 32.94 12.86
N GLN A 548 45.24 33.14 11.55
CA GLN A 548 45.16 32.05 10.54
C GLN A 548 46.44 31.18 10.39
N ILE A 549 47.55 31.51 11.06
CA ILE A 549 48.86 30.88 10.82
C ILE A 549 49.06 29.58 11.62
N LEU A 550 48.30 29.31 12.69
CA LEU A 550 48.62 28.19 13.60
C LEU A 550 47.68 26.97 13.56
N GLU A 551 46.42 27.07 13.15
CA GLU A 551 45.48 25.94 13.18
C GLU A 551 44.61 25.89 11.91
N ASN A 552 45.11 25.21 10.87
CA ASN A 552 44.36 24.90 9.65
C ASN A 552 43.95 23.41 9.59
N LYS A 553 43.81 22.77 10.76
CA LYS A 553 43.40 21.36 10.87
C LYS A 553 41.88 21.30 11.09
N ALA A 554 41.18 20.55 10.25
CA ALA A 554 39.77 20.25 10.45
C ALA A 554 39.55 19.52 11.79
N LEU A 555 38.55 19.95 12.56
CA LEU A 555 38.12 19.31 13.80
C LEU A 555 37.43 17.98 13.55
N SER A 556 36.58 17.96 12.53
CA SER A 556 35.91 16.75 12.09
C SER A 556 35.72 16.75 10.58
N SER A 557 35.55 15.55 10.00
CA SER A 557 35.30 15.37 8.57
C SER A 557 34.38 14.17 8.34
N VAL A 558 33.34 14.37 7.54
CA VAL A 558 32.39 13.33 7.13
C VAL A 558 32.40 13.12 5.61
N PRO A 559 32.26 11.88 5.12
CA PRO A 559 32.30 11.58 3.69
C PRO A 559 30.93 11.79 3.04
N VAL A 560 30.96 12.19 1.77
CA VAL A 560 29.78 12.34 0.91
C VAL A 560 30.14 11.81 -0.48
N GLN A 561 29.45 10.78 -0.95
CA GLN A 561 29.60 10.30 -2.32
C GLN A 561 28.39 10.71 -3.15
N LEU A 562 28.63 11.17 -4.38
CA LEU A 562 27.58 11.64 -5.30
C LEU A 562 27.69 10.90 -6.64
N SER A 563 26.55 10.71 -7.29
CA SER A 563 26.43 10.16 -8.64
C SER A 563 25.79 11.21 -9.53
N LEU A 564 26.43 11.53 -10.64
CA LEU A 564 25.95 12.44 -11.68
C LEU A 564 25.74 11.66 -12.98
N THR A 565 24.52 11.67 -13.50
CA THR A 565 24.19 11.13 -14.82
C THR A 565 24.14 12.26 -15.83
N VAL A 566 24.97 12.17 -16.87
CA VAL A 566 24.98 13.11 -18.00
C VAL A 566 24.23 12.49 -19.17
N GLU A 567 23.19 13.15 -19.64
CA GLU A 567 22.32 12.68 -20.74
C GLU A 567 22.63 13.41 -22.05
N SER A 568 22.46 12.70 -23.18
CA SER A 568 22.62 13.27 -24.53
C SER A 568 21.39 14.08 -24.93
N ASN A 569 21.52 15.41 -25.04
CA ASN A 569 20.50 16.27 -25.63
C ASN A 569 21.14 17.53 -26.23
N THR A 570 20.57 18.10 -27.31
CA THR A 570 21.17 19.21 -28.07
C THR A 570 20.61 20.59 -27.74
N ASN A 571 19.55 20.68 -26.92
CA ASN A 571 18.88 21.94 -26.60
C ASN A 571 18.84 22.20 -25.08
N CYS A 572 19.63 23.16 -24.60
CA CYS A 572 19.48 23.70 -23.26
C CYS A 572 18.22 24.57 -23.22
N GLY A 573 17.12 24.00 -22.73
CA GLY A 573 15.93 24.80 -22.40
C GLY A 573 16.28 25.79 -21.29
N SER A 574 16.11 27.08 -21.53
CA SER A 574 16.28 28.12 -20.52
C SER A 574 15.06 28.16 -19.58
N GLU A 575 14.83 27.12 -18.79
CA GLU A 575 13.67 27.04 -17.90
C GLU A 575 14.08 26.63 -16.47
N LEU A 576 14.75 27.57 -15.79
CA LEU A 576 14.93 27.55 -14.34
C LEU A 576 13.68 28.12 -13.68
N LEU A 577 12.67 27.30 -13.44
CA LEU A 577 11.62 27.60 -12.47
C LEU A 577 11.55 26.46 -11.45
N GLY A 578 11.80 26.84 -10.19
CA GLY A 578 12.03 25.93 -9.08
C GLY A 578 10.75 25.21 -8.64
N THR A 579 10.95 24.10 -7.94
CA THR A 579 9.92 23.53 -7.07
C THR A 579 9.53 24.58 -6.02
N VAL A 580 8.23 24.75 -5.75
CA VAL A 580 7.75 25.62 -4.67
C VAL A 580 7.54 24.74 -3.45
N ALA A 581 8.27 25.05 -2.38
CA ALA A 581 8.17 24.46 -1.05
C ALA A 581 8.03 25.60 -0.02
N PRO A 582 7.50 25.35 1.21
CA PRO A 582 7.37 26.40 2.22
C PRO A 582 8.72 27.07 2.51
N GLN A 583 8.70 28.39 2.67
CA GLN A 583 9.83 29.33 2.74
C GLN A 583 10.89 29.07 3.83
N GLU A 584 10.74 28.04 4.68
CA GLU A 584 11.62 27.79 5.83
C GLU A 584 12.56 26.59 5.58
N ASP A 585 13.87 26.88 5.49
CA ASP A 585 14.94 25.86 5.38
C ASP A 585 15.09 25.00 6.65
N LEU A 586 14.44 25.36 7.75
CA LEU A 586 14.53 24.69 9.05
C LEU A 586 13.16 24.66 9.75
N LEU A 587 12.58 23.48 9.91
CA LEU A 587 11.32 23.28 10.63
C LEU A 587 11.58 22.67 12.00
N PHE A 588 11.10 23.33 13.05
CA PHE A 588 11.14 22.79 14.41
C PHE A 588 10.02 21.78 14.62
N VAL A 589 10.38 20.53 14.92
CA VAL A 589 9.40 19.43 15.03
C VAL A 589 9.37 18.87 16.45
N LEU A 590 8.17 18.70 16.99
CA LEU A 590 7.96 17.97 18.24
C LEU A 590 7.96 16.46 17.97
N PRO A 591 8.38 15.63 18.94
CA PRO A 591 8.17 14.19 18.86
C PRO A 591 6.70 13.85 18.56
N TYR A 592 6.49 12.84 17.71
CA TYR A 592 5.18 12.36 17.27
C TYR A 592 4.31 13.38 16.53
N GLN A 593 4.83 14.58 16.21
CA GLN A 593 4.14 15.54 15.37
C GLN A 593 4.15 15.04 13.92
N GLU A 594 2.97 15.00 13.29
CA GLU A 594 2.86 14.82 11.83
C GLU A 594 3.36 16.10 11.14
N VAL A 595 4.40 15.97 10.33
CA VAL A 595 4.94 17.02 9.45
C VAL A 595 4.39 16.76 8.06
N LYS A 596 3.88 17.81 7.41
CA LYS A 596 3.40 17.78 6.02
C LYS A 596 4.18 18.81 5.20
N LEU A 597 4.66 18.38 4.04
CA LEU A 597 5.38 19.20 3.09
C LEU A 597 4.69 19.07 1.73
N ASP A 598 4.08 20.15 1.27
CA ASP A 598 3.52 20.24 -0.07
C ASP A 598 4.59 20.76 -1.02
N VAL A 599 4.89 19.96 -2.05
CA VAL A 599 5.85 20.25 -3.11
C VAL A 599 5.08 20.39 -4.41
N SER A 600 5.22 21.53 -5.10
CA SER A 600 4.59 21.76 -6.40
C SER A 600 5.60 22.18 -7.46
N TYR A 601 5.34 21.78 -8.71
CA TYR A 601 6.09 22.18 -9.89
C TYR A 601 5.18 23.01 -10.81
N PRO A 602 5.61 24.20 -11.27
CA PRO A 602 4.78 25.06 -12.11
C PRO A 602 4.31 24.36 -13.41
N LEU A 603 3.04 24.53 -13.76
CA LEU A 603 2.37 23.83 -14.86
C LEU A 603 2.79 24.30 -16.27
N ASP A 604 3.40 25.47 -16.37
CA ASP A 604 3.62 26.16 -17.66
C ASP A 604 4.77 25.56 -18.50
N ILE A 605 5.50 24.57 -17.97
CA ILE A 605 6.83 24.12 -18.46
C ILE A 605 6.85 22.62 -18.87
N GLY A 606 5.78 21.88 -18.59
CA GLY A 606 5.66 20.46 -18.96
C GLY A 606 5.15 19.56 -17.84
N SER A 607 5.07 18.27 -18.12
CA SER A 607 4.66 17.24 -17.14
C SER A 607 5.88 16.68 -16.41
N VAL A 608 5.84 16.68 -15.07
CA VAL A 608 6.80 15.96 -14.22
C VAL A 608 6.58 14.46 -14.38
N ASP A 609 7.64 13.73 -14.74
CA ASP A 609 7.62 12.27 -14.86
C ASP A 609 7.76 11.61 -13.47
N GLU A 610 8.59 12.19 -12.59
CA GLU A 610 8.67 11.79 -11.18
C GLU A 610 9.17 12.92 -10.27
N PHE A 611 8.79 12.88 -8.99
CA PHE A 611 9.47 13.62 -7.93
C PHE A 611 10.47 12.69 -7.25
N ALA A 612 11.77 12.92 -7.48
CA ALA A 612 12.83 12.22 -6.79
C ALA A 612 12.95 12.78 -5.36
N VAL A 613 12.65 11.97 -4.35
CA VAL A 613 12.67 12.37 -2.93
C VAL A 613 13.57 11.45 -2.13
N VAL A 614 14.36 12.03 -1.23
CA VAL A 614 15.20 11.36 -0.23
C VAL A 614 14.94 11.98 1.14
N GLY A 615 14.75 11.19 2.18
CA GLY A 615 14.44 11.72 3.51
C GLY A 615 14.65 10.73 4.66
N PRO A 616 14.15 11.06 5.87
CA PRO A 616 14.28 10.20 7.03
C PRO A 616 13.40 8.94 6.92
N PRO A 617 13.68 7.89 7.71
CA PRO A 617 12.84 6.71 7.78
C PRO A 617 11.37 7.05 8.04
N GLN A 618 10.43 6.28 7.45
CA GLN A 618 8.97 6.43 7.60
C GLN A 618 8.35 7.69 6.98
N LEU A 619 9.12 8.47 6.22
CA LEU A 619 8.55 9.51 5.35
C LEU A 619 7.68 8.78 4.30
N HIS A 620 6.55 9.33 3.91
CA HIS A 620 5.66 8.68 2.95
C HIS A 620 4.92 9.73 2.14
N ASN A 621 4.47 9.33 0.95
CA ASN A 621 3.60 10.17 0.15
C ASN A 621 2.16 10.00 0.63
N LYS A 622 1.48 11.10 0.93
CA LYS A 622 0.09 11.06 1.42
C LYS A 622 -0.94 10.94 0.30
N ASN A 623 -0.59 11.40 -0.90
CA ASN A 623 -1.45 11.39 -2.09
C ASN A 623 -0.72 10.65 -3.21
N ASP A 624 -1.40 9.83 -4.02
CA ASP A 624 -0.82 9.43 -5.31
C ASP A 624 -0.44 10.70 -6.08
N VAL A 625 0.81 10.77 -6.59
CA VAL A 625 1.38 11.97 -7.21
C VAL A 625 0.39 12.52 -8.24
N VAL A 626 -0.23 13.66 -7.93
CA VAL A 626 -1.08 14.39 -8.86
C VAL A 626 -0.13 15.06 -9.85
N LYS A 627 -0.44 15.09 -11.15
CA LYS A 627 0.44 15.67 -12.19
C LYS A 627 0.98 17.03 -11.71
N ASN A 628 2.29 17.08 -11.42
CA ASN A 628 3.06 18.24 -10.96
C ASN A 628 2.91 18.68 -9.48
N GLN A 629 2.28 17.90 -8.58
CA GLN A 629 2.25 18.19 -7.14
C GLN A 629 2.38 16.91 -6.29
N MET A 630 3.07 17.01 -5.16
CA MET A 630 3.31 15.92 -4.20
C MET A 630 3.16 16.42 -2.77
N THR A 631 2.53 15.63 -1.89
CA THR A 631 2.44 15.92 -0.45
C THR A 631 3.18 14.86 0.34
N LEU A 632 4.34 15.22 0.87
CA LEU A 632 5.13 14.38 1.76
C LEU A 632 4.64 14.49 3.20
N ALA A 633 4.49 13.37 3.88
CA ALA A 633 4.12 13.29 5.28
C ALA A 633 5.14 12.47 6.07
N TRP A 634 5.49 12.93 7.27
CA TRP A 634 6.42 12.26 8.16
C TRP A 634 5.99 12.38 9.61
N ILE A 635 6.19 11.31 10.38
CA ILE A 635 5.95 11.28 11.81
C ILE A 635 7.17 10.64 12.43
N ARG A 636 7.76 11.31 13.42
CA ARG A 636 8.90 10.74 14.13
C ARG A 636 8.47 9.57 15.00
N SER A 637 9.07 8.40 14.81
CA SER A 637 9.01 7.29 15.77
C SER A 637 9.92 7.55 16.99
N GLU A 638 10.23 6.56 17.83
CA GLU A 638 11.00 6.79 19.07
C GLU A 638 12.35 7.51 18.80
N ASN A 639 12.92 8.19 19.80
CA ASN A 639 14.05 9.13 19.71
C ASN A 639 15.40 8.56 19.20
N ASN A 640 15.41 7.44 18.47
CA ASN A 640 16.63 6.78 18.03
C ASN A 640 17.30 7.44 16.81
N LEU A 641 16.58 8.32 16.09
CA LEU A 641 17.14 9.08 14.98
C LEU A 641 17.94 10.29 15.45
N THR A 642 18.76 10.87 14.57
CA THR A 642 19.53 12.08 14.86
C THR A 642 18.64 13.33 15.06
N ARG A 643 19.24 14.42 15.58
CA ARG A 643 18.55 15.71 15.82
C ARG A 643 18.22 16.41 14.50
N LEU A 644 19.18 16.34 13.59
CA LEU A 644 19.25 16.91 12.24
C LEU A 644 18.64 16.03 11.14
N LEU A 645 17.39 16.16 10.69
CA LEU A 645 16.83 15.25 9.65
C LEU A 645 16.57 15.97 8.32
N PRO A 646 17.30 15.66 7.23
CA PRO A 646 17.09 16.27 5.93
C PRO A 646 15.97 15.60 5.12
N ILE A 647 15.22 16.40 4.37
CA ILE A 647 14.32 15.95 3.30
C ILE A 647 14.72 16.69 2.04
N CYS A 648 15.31 15.99 1.07
CA CYS A 648 15.73 16.55 -0.21
C CYS A 648 14.85 16.04 -1.34
N PHE A 649 14.53 16.91 -2.30
CA PHE A 649 13.74 16.55 -3.46
C PHE A 649 14.11 17.34 -4.70
N ALA A 650 13.84 16.73 -5.86
CA ALA A 650 13.94 17.34 -7.17
C ALA A 650 12.83 16.76 -8.08
N ALA A 651 12.29 17.57 -8.99
CA ALA A 651 11.38 17.10 -10.02
C ALA A 651 12.18 16.67 -11.25
N ASN A 652 11.93 15.45 -11.72
CA ASN A 652 12.52 14.88 -12.92
C ASN A 652 11.48 14.88 -14.05
N THR A 653 11.89 15.36 -15.22
CA THR A 653 11.24 15.10 -16.49
C THR A 653 12.10 14.14 -17.32
N LYS A 654 11.62 13.72 -18.49
CA LYS A 654 12.37 12.87 -19.43
C LYS A 654 13.76 13.41 -19.73
N SER A 655 13.92 14.72 -19.77
CA SER A 655 15.18 15.34 -20.18
C SER A 655 15.83 16.23 -19.12
N PHE A 656 15.12 16.64 -18.07
CA PHE A 656 15.63 17.65 -17.13
C PHE A 656 15.37 17.27 -15.67
N GLN A 657 16.22 17.78 -14.77
CA GLN A 657 16.02 17.73 -13.33
C GLN A 657 15.99 19.16 -12.78
N SER A 658 14.97 19.46 -11.98
CA SER A 658 14.83 20.78 -11.35
C SER A 658 15.97 21.09 -10.39
N LYS A 659 16.06 22.35 -9.94
CA LYS A 659 16.96 22.71 -8.84
C LYS A 659 16.68 21.84 -7.62
N LEU A 660 17.73 21.26 -7.04
CA LEU A 660 17.69 20.52 -5.78
C LEU A 660 17.23 21.44 -4.64
N GLN A 661 16.26 20.98 -3.85
CA GLN A 661 15.81 21.64 -2.62
C GLN A 661 15.85 20.67 -1.45
N CYS A 662 16.22 21.18 -0.27
CA CYS A 662 16.26 20.40 0.95
C CYS A 662 15.67 21.18 2.13
N VAL A 663 14.78 20.54 2.89
CA VAL A 663 14.19 21.07 4.12
C VAL A 663 14.77 20.29 5.30
N TRP A 664 15.19 21.00 6.35
CA TRP A 664 15.73 20.35 7.55
C TRP A 664 14.69 20.31 8.67
N LEU A 665 14.40 19.12 9.17
CA LEU A 665 13.60 18.95 10.39
C LEU A 665 14.54 18.94 11.59
N TYR A 666 14.46 19.97 12.42
CA TYR A 666 15.22 20.06 13.67
C TYR A 666 14.37 19.62 14.84
N GLN A 667 14.82 18.56 15.51
CA GLN A 667 14.25 18.15 16.78
C GLN A 667 15.13 18.62 17.93
N ARG A 668 14.52 19.35 18.87
CA ARG A 668 15.21 19.76 20.09
C ARG A 668 15.48 18.57 20.99
N GLU A 669 16.63 18.58 21.65
CA GLU A 669 16.96 17.62 22.68
C GLU A 669 15.92 17.64 23.80
N MET A 670 15.48 16.45 24.18
CA MET A 670 14.45 16.22 25.17
C MET A 670 15.08 15.79 26.48
N ARG A 671 14.73 16.46 27.59
CA ARG A 671 15.18 16.04 28.92
C ARG A 671 14.41 14.82 29.38
N THR A 672 15.11 13.85 29.95
CA THR A 672 14.50 12.67 30.59
C THR A 672 13.38 13.09 31.53
N LEU A 673 12.24 12.41 31.44
CA LEU A 673 11.14 12.66 32.35
C LEU A 673 11.56 12.53 33.80
N PRO A 674 10.88 13.26 34.69
CA PRO A 674 10.99 13.01 36.12
C PRO A 674 10.44 11.64 36.50
N THR A 675 11.11 11.00 37.45
CA THR A 675 10.70 9.74 38.07
C THR A 675 9.26 9.85 38.61
N GLY A 676 8.40 8.89 38.25
CA GLY A 676 6.98 8.88 38.64
C GLY A 676 6.01 9.48 37.62
N THR A 677 6.49 9.95 36.47
CA THR A 677 5.61 10.33 35.36
C THR A 677 5.16 9.07 34.60
N GLU A 678 3.85 8.91 34.41
CA GLU A 678 3.26 7.74 33.77
C GLU A 678 2.23 8.17 32.71
N LEU A 679 2.29 7.57 31.51
CA LEU A 679 1.25 7.70 30.48
C LEU A 679 0.69 6.30 30.20
N LYS A 680 -0.59 6.09 30.54
CA LYS A 680 -1.31 4.85 30.26
C LYS A 680 -2.17 5.02 29.02
N CYS A 681 -1.97 4.15 28.05
CA CYS A 681 -2.79 4.08 26.85
C CYS A 681 -3.89 3.04 27.05
N ASN A 682 -5.12 3.50 27.28
CA ASN A 682 -6.30 2.63 27.38
C ASN A 682 -7.05 2.57 26.04
N GLN A 683 -8.17 1.86 26.00
CA GLN A 683 -8.95 1.63 24.77
C GLN A 683 -9.57 2.88 24.17
N THR A 684 -9.98 3.82 25.02
CA THR A 684 -10.76 5.00 24.60
C THR A 684 -10.09 6.31 24.99
N ALA A 685 -9.07 6.27 25.85
CA ALA A 685 -8.38 7.46 26.34
C ALA A 685 -6.93 7.16 26.74
N MET A 686 -6.08 8.19 26.70
CA MET A 686 -4.76 8.19 27.32
C MET A 686 -4.81 8.92 28.66
N THR A 687 -4.24 8.33 29.71
CA THR A 687 -4.20 8.89 31.07
C THR A 687 -2.77 9.29 31.41
N LEU A 688 -2.53 10.58 31.57
CA LEU A 688 -1.25 11.14 32.00
C LEU A 688 -1.27 11.41 33.51
N VAL A 689 -0.24 10.95 34.21
CA VAL A 689 0.06 11.28 35.60
C VAL A 689 1.45 11.92 35.65
N LEU A 690 1.53 13.17 36.14
CA LEU A 690 2.77 13.95 36.20
C LEU A 690 3.00 14.49 37.63
N PRO A 691 4.10 14.12 38.32
CA PRO A 691 4.40 14.63 39.65
C PRO A 691 4.70 16.14 39.63
N LEU A 692 3.99 16.92 40.47
CA LEU A 692 4.14 18.38 40.53
C LEU A 692 5.48 18.81 41.13
N ALA A 693 6.06 18.01 42.03
CA ALA A 693 7.39 18.25 42.60
C ALA A 693 8.49 18.36 41.51
N SER A 694 8.22 17.78 40.34
CA SER A 694 9.17 17.70 39.24
C SER A 694 9.04 18.81 38.19
N ILE A 695 7.99 19.64 38.29
CA ILE A 695 7.76 20.81 37.43
C ILE A 695 7.58 22.08 38.28
N PRO A 696 8.60 22.47 39.08
CA PRO A 696 8.50 23.64 39.95
C PRO A 696 8.30 24.91 39.11
N ASN A 697 7.39 25.78 39.55
CA ASN A 697 7.07 27.09 38.93
C ASN A 697 6.21 27.06 37.65
N ILE A 698 5.51 25.95 37.34
CA ILE A 698 4.48 25.92 36.30
C ILE A 698 3.10 26.10 36.94
N LEU A 699 2.30 27.04 36.40
CA LEU A 699 0.93 27.26 36.83
C LEU A 699 0.00 26.29 36.11
N VAL A 700 -0.67 25.40 36.85
CA VAL A 700 -1.57 24.40 36.27
C VAL A 700 -2.70 25.05 35.45
N ASN A 701 -3.19 26.21 35.88
CA ASN A 701 -4.24 26.96 35.19
C ASN A 701 -3.81 27.53 33.83
N GLU A 702 -2.50 27.60 33.55
CA GLU A 702 -1.98 27.99 32.23
C GLU A 702 -1.75 26.77 31.33
N LEU A 703 -2.00 25.55 31.80
CA LEU A 703 -1.82 24.35 31.00
C LEU A 703 -3.07 24.04 30.18
N GLN A 704 -2.85 23.68 28.93
CA GLN A 704 -3.89 23.36 27.98
C GLN A 704 -3.48 22.16 27.13
N LEU A 705 -4.43 21.26 26.88
CA LEU A 705 -4.30 20.23 25.85
C LEU A 705 -4.58 20.84 24.46
N ASN A 706 -4.50 20.02 23.40
CA ASN A 706 -4.80 20.50 22.04
C ASN A 706 -6.17 21.18 21.94
N SER A 707 -7.19 20.65 22.64
CA SER A 707 -8.47 21.33 22.85
C SER A 707 -8.52 22.05 24.20
N PRO A 708 -8.91 23.34 24.26
CA PRO A 708 -9.09 24.08 25.53
C PRO A 708 -10.22 23.52 26.40
N THR A 709 -11.15 22.78 25.82
CA THR A 709 -12.34 22.26 26.51
C THR A 709 -12.04 21.03 27.37
N CYS A 710 -10.82 20.49 27.33
CA CYS A 710 -10.51 19.25 28.03
C CYS A 710 -9.97 19.46 29.44
N PRO A 711 -10.54 18.76 30.43
CA PRO A 711 -10.22 18.99 31.82
C PRO A 711 -8.82 18.47 32.15
N ILE A 712 -8.02 19.34 32.78
CA ILE A 712 -6.78 18.97 33.44
C ILE A 712 -7.04 19.10 34.94
N THR A 713 -6.81 18.03 35.69
CA THR A 713 -7.02 18.02 37.13
C THR A 713 -5.67 17.95 37.84
N SER A 714 -5.54 18.63 38.97
CA SER A 714 -4.33 18.52 39.80
C SER A 714 -4.70 18.45 41.27
N ASN A 715 -3.95 17.65 42.03
CA ASN A 715 -3.96 17.67 43.49
C ASN A 715 -2.64 18.28 44.01
N SER A 716 -2.34 18.18 45.30
CA SER A 716 -1.11 18.75 45.89
C SER A 716 0.19 18.05 45.46
N THR A 717 0.12 16.88 44.83
CA THR A 717 1.28 16.01 44.53
C THR A 717 1.41 15.67 43.04
N HIS A 718 0.30 15.54 42.32
CA HIS A 718 0.24 15.06 40.93
C HIS A 718 -0.76 15.87 40.11
N LEU A 719 -0.42 16.07 38.85
CA LEU A 719 -1.30 16.48 37.78
C LEU A 719 -1.79 15.24 37.03
N THR A 720 -3.10 15.13 36.83
CA THR A 720 -3.74 14.04 36.09
C THR A 720 -4.58 14.59 34.94
N ALA A 721 -4.38 14.06 33.74
CA ALA A 721 -5.19 14.38 32.57
C ALA A 721 -5.69 13.09 31.92
N THR A 722 -7.01 13.00 31.72
CA THR A 722 -7.63 11.92 30.94
C THR A 722 -8.02 12.49 29.59
N ILE A 723 -7.39 11.99 28.54
CA ILE A 723 -7.43 12.56 27.20
C ILE A 723 -8.10 11.54 26.28
N SER A 724 -9.31 11.84 25.82
CA SER A 724 -10.03 10.95 24.89
C SER A 724 -9.25 10.77 23.59
N LEU A 725 -9.20 9.54 23.06
CA LEU A 725 -8.56 9.24 21.77
C LEU A 725 -9.34 9.85 20.59
N ASN A 726 -10.66 9.94 20.71
CA ASN A 726 -11.57 10.50 19.69
C ASN A 726 -12.00 11.96 20.01
N GLY A 727 -11.44 12.56 21.07
CA GLY A 727 -11.79 13.89 21.56
C GLY A 727 -10.57 14.70 21.97
N CYS A 728 -10.76 15.80 22.71
CA CYS A 728 -9.66 16.60 23.26
C CYS A 728 -8.61 17.17 22.28
N GLY A 729 -8.98 17.29 21.00
CA GLY A 729 -8.04 17.70 19.96
C GLY A 729 -6.93 16.67 19.73
N THR A 730 -7.15 15.42 20.16
CA THR A 730 -6.26 14.29 19.86
C THR A 730 -6.25 14.07 18.35
N LYS A 731 -5.05 13.95 17.77
CA LYS A 731 -4.87 13.71 16.34
C LYS A 731 -4.52 12.25 16.12
N THR A 732 -5.23 11.61 15.20
CA THR A 732 -4.93 10.24 14.76
C THR A 732 -4.00 10.29 13.57
N VAL A 733 -2.96 9.48 13.60
CA VAL A 733 -1.97 9.40 12.52
C VAL A 733 -1.65 7.94 12.20
N HIS A 734 -1.65 7.61 10.90
CA HIS A 734 -1.30 6.27 10.41
C HIS A 734 0.20 6.19 10.12
N SER A 735 0.89 5.20 10.70
CA SER A 735 2.31 4.93 10.46
C SER A 735 2.53 3.66 9.63
N GLY A 736 1.59 3.32 8.75
CA GLY A 736 1.63 2.12 7.91
C GLY A 736 1.31 0.81 8.65
N LEU A 737 2.01 0.53 9.77
CA LEU A 737 1.87 -0.69 10.58
C LEU A 737 1.30 -0.46 12.00
N GLU A 738 1.13 0.81 12.39
CA GLU A 738 0.66 1.23 13.71
C GLU A 738 -0.32 2.41 13.58
N LEU A 739 -1.33 2.44 14.47
CA LEU A 739 -2.21 3.59 14.69
C LEU A 739 -1.64 4.42 15.85
N VAL A 740 -1.36 5.69 15.60
CA VAL A 740 -0.74 6.59 16.58
C VAL A 740 -1.70 7.73 16.92
N TYR A 741 -2.11 7.80 18.20
CA TYR A 741 -2.91 8.91 18.72
C TYR A 741 -2.01 9.90 19.44
N THR A 742 -2.11 11.17 19.10
CA THR A 742 -1.21 12.22 19.61
C THR A 742 -1.95 13.38 20.23
N ASN A 743 -1.45 13.88 21.36
CA ASN A 743 -1.92 15.11 22.01
C ASN A 743 -0.71 15.90 22.53
N THR A 744 -0.90 17.14 22.96
CA THR A 744 0.18 17.95 23.53
C THR A 744 -0.34 18.76 24.69
N LEU A 745 0.28 18.57 25.86
CA LEU A 745 0.06 19.41 27.02
C LEU A 745 1.04 20.58 26.96
N ARG A 746 0.52 21.81 26.81
CA ARG A 746 1.35 23.01 26.66
C ARG A 746 0.89 24.14 27.56
N THR A 747 1.82 25.00 27.96
CA THR A 747 1.51 26.28 28.61
C THR A 747 0.98 27.27 27.57
N VAL A 748 -0.25 27.75 27.74
CA VAL A 748 -0.89 28.79 26.92
C VAL A 748 -1.15 29.99 27.81
N ARG A 749 -0.59 31.14 27.45
CA ARG A 749 -0.75 32.39 28.21
C ARG A 749 -1.72 33.32 27.47
N PRO A 750 -2.74 33.88 28.15
CA PRO A 750 -3.74 34.75 27.53
C PRO A 750 -3.24 36.17 27.14
N TYR A 751 -1.95 36.51 27.31
CA TYR A 751 -1.41 37.84 26.99
C TYR A 751 -0.02 37.82 26.33
N THR A 752 0.19 38.71 25.36
CA THR A 752 1.42 38.92 24.57
C THR A 752 2.50 39.71 25.34
N MET A 753 2.90 39.24 26.52
CA MET A 753 4.07 39.80 27.23
C MET A 753 5.21 38.77 27.30
N VAL A 754 6.39 39.18 26.82
CA VAL A 754 7.63 38.41 26.90
C VAL A 754 7.97 38.19 28.38
N SER A 755 7.81 36.96 28.86
CA SER A 755 7.99 36.60 30.26
C SER A 755 9.08 35.52 30.39
N ARG A 756 10.04 35.73 31.31
CA ARG A 756 11.13 34.78 31.62
C ARG A 756 10.69 33.56 32.42
N ARG A 757 9.38 33.36 32.63
CA ARG A 757 8.82 32.20 33.36
C ARG A 757 8.90 30.93 32.52
N PRO A 758 9.22 29.79 33.13
CA PRO A 758 9.31 28.52 32.41
C PRO A 758 7.97 28.13 31.77
N THR A 759 8.04 27.58 30.56
CA THR A 759 6.90 27.05 29.78
C THR A 759 7.05 25.54 29.65
N LEU A 760 5.93 24.83 29.73
CA LEU A 760 5.83 23.40 29.51
C LEU A 760 5.34 23.14 28.09
N VAL A 761 6.01 22.24 27.37
CA VAL A 761 5.49 21.60 26.16
C VAL A 761 5.80 20.11 26.30
N LEU A 762 4.74 19.30 26.41
CA LEU A 762 4.81 17.87 26.63
C LEU A 762 3.98 17.16 25.55
N PRO A 763 4.62 16.66 24.48
CA PRO A 763 3.96 15.84 23.48
C PRO A 763 3.64 14.46 24.05
N LEU A 764 2.45 13.95 23.75
CA LEU A 764 1.90 12.69 24.23
C LEU A 764 1.54 11.83 23.02
N ALA A 765 1.87 10.55 23.06
CA ALA A 765 1.48 9.61 22.01
C ALA A 765 1.15 8.22 22.58
N CYS A 766 0.11 7.61 22.03
CA CYS A 766 -0.25 6.22 22.24
C CYS A 766 -0.18 5.48 20.91
N ARG A 767 0.62 4.41 20.85
CA ARG A 767 0.76 3.57 19.67
C ARG A 767 0.04 2.26 19.88
N ILE A 768 -0.81 1.90 18.92
CA ILE A 768 -1.55 0.66 18.92
C ILE A 768 -1.09 -0.14 17.69
N PRO A 769 -0.41 -1.28 17.87
CA PRO A 769 -0.05 -2.17 16.78
C PRO A 769 -1.29 -2.61 16.02
N GLU A 770 -1.22 -2.68 14.69
CA GLU A 770 -2.37 -3.03 13.84
C GLU A 770 -2.99 -4.40 14.21
N VAL A 771 -2.18 -5.33 14.71
CA VAL A 771 -2.63 -6.66 15.18
C VAL A 771 -3.54 -6.56 16.43
N GLN A 772 -3.32 -5.56 17.30
CA GLN A 772 -4.15 -5.29 18.48
C GLN A 772 -5.37 -4.42 18.16
N ALA A 773 -5.29 -3.55 17.15
CA ALA A 773 -6.43 -2.80 16.63
C ALA A 773 -7.47 -3.70 15.91
N ARG A 774 -7.08 -4.91 15.50
CA ARG A 774 -7.95 -5.93 14.88
C ARG A 774 -8.50 -6.97 15.87
N GLY A 775 -8.22 -6.83 17.17
CA GLY A 775 -8.77 -7.68 18.24
C GLY A 775 -10.22 -7.31 18.60
N PRO A 776 -10.99 -8.21 19.23
CA PRO A 776 -12.46 -8.09 19.37
C PRO A 776 -12.97 -6.94 20.27
N TYR A 777 -12.10 -6.08 20.80
CA TYR A 777 -12.45 -5.01 21.75
C TYR A 777 -11.95 -3.61 21.37
N TYR A 778 -11.41 -3.41 20.17
CA TYR A 778 -10.96 -2.08 19.72
C TYR A 778 -11.38 -1.81 18.28
N THR A 779 -12.66 -1.94 17.99
CA THR A 779 -13.27 -1.20 16.90
C THR A 779 -13.26 0.29 17.28
N VAL A 780 -12.23 1.03 16.88
CA VAL A 780 -12.37 2.48 16.77
C VAL A 780 -13.20 2.71 15.51
N GLU A 781 -14.52 2.59 15.68
CA GLU A 781 -15.49 3.02 14.67
C GLU A 781 -15.31 4.53 14.46
N MET A 782 -15.10 4.93 13.20
CA MET A 782 -15.49 6.27 12.81
C MET A 782 -16.98 6.39 13.10
N PRO A 783 -17.45 7.48 13.74
CA PRO A 783 -18.86 7.61 14.07
C PRO A 783 -19.66 7.41 12.80
N SER A 784 -20.60 6.46 12.83
CA SER A 784 -21.41 6.13 11.66
C SER A 784 -22.13 7.38 11.14
N ASP A 785 -22.56 7.41 9.88
CA ASP A 785 -23.33 8.56 9.37
C ASP A 785 -24.54 8.89 10.27
N ALA A 786 -25.10 7.89 10.96
CA ALA A 786 -26.17 8.05 11.94
C ALA A 786 -25.73 8.81 13.21
N GLU A 787 -24.47 8.68 13.65
CA GLU A 787 -23.92 9.40 14.80
C GLU A 787 -23.58 10.87 14.49
N VAL A 788 -23.22 11.18 13.24
CA VAL A 788 -22.83 12.54 12.81
C VAL A 788 -24.00 13.33 12.20
N PHE A 789 -24.86 12.67 11.41
CA PHE A 789 -25.93 13.30 10.63
C PHE A 789 -27.34 12.86 11.05
N GLY A 790 -27.47 11.94 12.01
CA GLY A 790 -28.75 11.36 12.44
C GLY A 790 -29.31 10.35 11.45
N ASP A 791 -30.49 9.81 11.74
CA ASP A 791 -31.24 9.01 10.77
C ASP A 791 -31.89 9.93 9.73
N PHE A 792 -31.48 9.78 8.48
CA PHE A 792 -32.06 10.50 7.35
C PHE A 792 -32.20 9.58 6.14
N ARG A 793 -33.14 9.94 5.27
CA ARG A 793 -33.38 9.36 3.96
C ARG A 793 -32.98 10.37 2.90
N VAL A 794 -32.58 9.82 1.77
CA VAL A 794 -32.31 10.54 0.54
C VAL A 794 -33.05 9.88 -0.59
N TRP A 795 -33.65 10.67 -1.48
CA TRP A 795 -34.41 10.15 -2.62
C TRP A 795 -34.39 11.12 -3.80
N ILE A 796 -34.79 10.60 -4.96
CA ILE A 796 -34.85 11.29 -6.23
C ILE A 796 -36.31 11.38 -6.69
N GLU A 797 -36.74 12.54 -7.16
CA GLU A 797 -38.04 12.72 -7.82
C GLU A 797 -37.83 13.41 -9.17
N VAL A 798 -38.67 13.10 -10.15
CA VAL A 798 -38.63 13.72 -11.49
C VAL A 798 -40.03 14.20 -11.83
N HIS A 799 -40.17 15.48 -12.12
CA HIS A 799 -41.45 16.14 -12.36
C HIS A 799 -41.40 17.05 -13.59
N GLN A 800 -42.56 17.39 -14.15
CA GLN A 800 -42.62 18.45 -15.15
C GLN A 800 -42.36 19.82 -14.50
N PRO A 801 -41.85 20.81 -15.26
CA PRO A 801 -41.65 22.16 -14.76
C PRO A 801 -42.89 22.75 -14.08
N GLY A 802 -42.76 23.08 -12.78
CA GLY A 802 -43.86 23.64 -11.98
C GLY A 802 -44.73 22.60 -11.25
N GLU A 803 -44.39 21.31 -11.29
CA GLU A 803 -45.07 20.23 -10.55
C GLU A 803 -44.22 19.72 -9.36
N GLY A 804 -44.81 18.88 -8.50
CA GLY A 804 -44.12 18.28 -7.34
C GLY A 804 -44.00 19.17 -6.09
N SER A 805 -43.31 18.66 -5.07
CA SER A 805 -43.23 19.25 -3.72
C SER A 805 -42.51 20.60 -3.65
N LEU A 806 -41.66 20.90 -4.64
CA LEU A 806 -40.92 22.16 -4.79
C LEU A 806 -41.44 23.03 -5.95
N SER A 807 -42.64 22.75 -6.48
CA SER A 807 -43.32 23.47 -7.57
C SER A 807 -43.29 25.01 -7.45
N LYS A 808 -43.32 25.54 -6.23
CA LYS A 808 -43.22 26.99 -5.97
C LYS A 808 -41.93 27.64 -6.49
N TYR A 809 -40.83 26.90 -6.52
CA TYR A 809 -39.54 27.37 -7.03
C TYR A 809 -39.39 27.10 -8.53
N THR A 810 -40.03 26.04 -9.04
CA THR A 810 -39.88 25.61 -10.43
C THR A 810 -40.87 26.23 -11.40
N LYS A 811 -42.00 26.77 -10.91
CA LYS A 811 -42.99 27.48 -11.73
C LYS A 811 -42.43 28.79 -12.31
N ASN A 812 -41.61 29.51 -11.54
CA ASN A 812 -40.89 30.72 -11.94
C ASN A 812 -39.44 30.63 -11.45
N PRO A 813 -38.58 29.85 -12.12
CA PRO A 813 -37.24 29.53 -11.62
C PRO A 813 -36.30 30.72 -11.65
N ARG A 814 -35.50 30.85 -10.58
CA ARG A 814 -34.26 31.63 -10.58
C ARG A 814 -33.12 30.65 -10.77
N PHE A 815 -32.31 30.85 -11.79
CA PHE A 815 -31.18 29.95 -12.09
C PHE A 815 -29.90 30.49 -11.47
N MET A 816 -29.07 29.59 -10.93
CA MET A 816 -27.73 29.93 -10.46
C MET A 816 -26.82 30.31 -11.66
N PRO A 817 -26.00 31.37 -11.57
CA PRO A 817 -25.14 31.80 -12.67
C PRO A 817 -24.02 30.79 -12.94
N ASN A 818 -23.96 30.25 -14.17
CA ASN A 818 -22.89 29.36 -14.63
C ASN A 818 -21.56 30.14 -14.79
N LEU A 819 -20.52 29.78 -14.05
CA LEU A 819 -19.17 30.40 -14.06
C LEU A 819 -18.39 30.27 -15.39
N ARG A 820 -18.98 29.70 -16.46
CA ARG A 820 -18.31 29.45 -17.76
C ARG A 820 -18.81 30.28 -18.95
N SER A 821 -19.71 31.26 -18.79
CA SER A 821 -20.15 32.07 -19.93
C SER A 821 -20.38 33.56 -19.64
N LEU A 822 -19.41 34.38 -20.04
CA LEU A 822 -19.61 35.73 -20.59
C LEU A 822 -18.73 35.79 -21.86
N PRO A 823 -19.17 36.31 -23.03
CA PRO A 823 -19.84 37.63 -23.13
C PRO A 823 -20.92 37.83 -24.25
N ARG A 824 -21.56 39.02 -24.16
CA ARG A 824 -22.26 39.87 -25.18
C ARG A 824 -23.71 39.57 -25.63
N VAL A 825 -24.59 40.40 -25.04
CA VAL A 825 -25.90 40.97 -25.46
C VAL A 825 -26.34 40.85 -26.93
N ARG A 826 -27.60 40.43 -27.14
CA ARG A 826 -28.59 41.16 -27.97
C ARG A 826 -30.01 40.98 -27.41
N ARG A 827 -30.65 42.12 -27.13
CA ARG A 827 -32.08 42.30 -26.87
C ARG A 827 -32.83 42.03 -28.16
N ASP A 828 -33.92 41.26 -28.11
CA ASP A 828 -35.09 41.49 -28.96
C ASP A 828 -36.37 41.21 -28.17
N THR A 829 -37.34 42.10 -28.37
CA THR A 829 -38.61 42.26 -27.67
C THR A 829 -39.79 41.86 -28.55
N GLY A 830 -40.80 41.21 -27.96
CA GLY A 830 -42.16 41.02 -28.51
C GLY A 830 -42.44 39.58 -28.95
N SER A 831 -43.59 38.94 -28.70
CA SER A 831 -44.92 39.41 -28.30
C SER A 831 -45.76 38.25 -27.72
N ASN A 832 -46.80 38.60 -26.95
CA ASN A 832 -47.85 37.69 -26.48
C ASN A 832 -48.80 37.26 -27.62
N SER A 833 -49.13 35.97 -27.68
CA SER A 833 -50.45 35.51 -28.16
C SER A 833 -50.79 34.14 -27.54
N SER A 834 -52.03 34.02 -27.04
CA SER A 834 -52.64 32.80 -26.47
C SER A 834 -53.54 32.11 -27.53
N PRO A 835 -54.15 30.94 -27.25
CA PRO A 835 -53.87 29.70 -27.98
C PRO A 835 -54.96 29.31 -28.99
N ALA A 836 -54.60 28.50 -29.99
CA ALA A 836 -55.55 27.77 -30.81
C ALA A 836 -55.28 26.26 -30.70
N VAL A 837 -56.33 25.52 -30.37
CA VAL A 837 -56.37 24.06 -30.25
C VAL A 837 -56.46 23.45 -31.64
N ASN A 838 -55.57 22.50 -31.98
CA ASN A 838 -55.93 21.36 -32.83
C ASN A 838 -54.94 20.18 -32.76
N THR A 839 -55.50 19.04 -32.37
CA THR A 839 -55.22 17.64 -32.78
C THR A 839 -53.79 17.10 -32.92
N LYS A 840 -53.47 16.15 -32.03
CA LYS A 840 -52.57 15.00 -32.14
C LYS A 840 -51.22 15.23 -32.84
N ILE A 841 -50.23 15.60 -32.03
CA ILE A 841 -48.85 15.12 -32.17
C ILE A 841 -48.41 14.76 -30.75
N THR A 842 -48.04 13.50 -30.50
CA THR A 842 -47.34 13.07 -29.28
C THR A 842 -45.96 13.72 -29.27
N THR A 843 -45.89 14.98 -28.88
CA THR A 843 -44.64 15.72 -28.75
C THR A 843 -43.99 15.33 -27.43
N ARG A 844 -42.83 14.69 -27.53
CA ARG A 844 -41.89 14.43 -26.44
C ARG A 844 -41.74 15.65 -25.53
N LEU A 845 -41.63 15.42 -24.23
CA LEU A 845 -41.37 16.48 -23.26
C LEU A 845 -40.07 17.20 -23.62
N LYS A 846 -40.07 18.53 -23.53
CA LYS A 846 -38.90 19.36 -23.82
C LYS A 846 -38.06 19.65 -22.58
N GLU A 847 -38.70 19.72 -21.42
CA GLU A 847 -38.05 20.04 -20.15
C GLU A 847 -38.58 19.13 -19.04
N LEU A 848 -37.70 18.78 -18.10
CA LEU A 848 -38.00 18.05 -16.86
C LEU A 848 -37.22 18.67 -15.71
N ASP A 849 -37.80 18.66 -14.51
CA ASP A 849 -37.09 19.04 -13.30
C ASP A 849 -36.74 17.80 -12.46
N LEU A 850 -35.46 17.70 -12.09
CA LEU A 850 -34.87 16.66 -11.27
C LEU A 850 -34.72 17.17 -9.83
N TYR A 851 -35.41 16.55 -8.87
CA TYR A 851 -35.36 16.89 -7.46
C TYR A 851 -34.52 15.87 -6.70
N LEU A 852 -33.49 16.35 -6.00
CA LEU A 852 -32.69 15.54 -5.07
C LEU A 852 -33.00 16.01 -3.65
N MET A 853 -33.52 15.09 -2.83
CA MET A 853 -34.17 15.40 -1.56
C MET A 853 -33.55 14.65 -0.40
N SER A 854 -33.54 15.27 0.77
CA SER A 854 -33.22 14.63 2.05
C SER A 854 -34.16 15.11 3.16
N ASP A 855 -34.48 14.23 4.11
CA ASP A 855 -35.20 14.57 5.35
C ASP A 855 -34.25 14.83 6.54
N CYS A 856 -32.94 15.02 6.29
CA CYS A 856 -32.00 15.44 7.31
C CYS A 856 -32.42 16.80 7.89
N ASN A 857 -32.65 16.83 9.21
CA ASN A 857 -33.18 17.99 9.95
C ASN A 857 -32.09 18.86 10.60
N ILE A 858 -30.80 18.61 10.30
CA ILE A 858 -29.70 19.38 10.88
C ILE A 858 -29.50 20.69 10.09
N LEU A 859 -29.70 21.83 10.75
CA LEU A 859 -29.72 23.16 10.14
C LEU A 859 -28.42 23.59 9.42
N LYS A 860 -27.27 22.98 9.76
CA LYS A 860 -25.96 23.30 9.16
C LYS A 860 -25.53 22.35 8.05
N VAL A 861 -26.39 21.41 7.66
CA VAL A 861 -26.06 20.41 6.64
C VAL A 861 -26.44 20.92 5.24
N GLU A 862 -25.50 20.79 4.32
CA GLU A 862 -25.66 21.13 2.91
C GLU A 862 -25.54 19.87 2.05
N MET A 863 -26.45 19.70 1.08
CA MET A 863 -26.40 18.62 0.09
C MET A 863 -25.44 18.98 -1.03
N VAL A 864 -24.50 18.07 -1.29
CA VAL A 864 -23.51 18.16 -2.36
C VAL A 864 -23.78 17.06 -3.38
N VAL A 865 -23.92 17.44 -4.64
CA VAL A 865 -24.16 16.52 -5.77
C VAL A 865 -22.86 16.40 -6.55
N THR A 866 -22.29 15.21 -6.58
CA THR A 866 -20.94 14.99 -7.15
C THR A 866 -20.99 14.54 -8.60
N LYS A 867 -21.96 13.71 -8.96
CA LYS A 867 -22.10 13.16 -10.31
C LYS A 867 -23.56 12.81 -10.59
N CYS A 868 -24.06 13.10 -11.79
CA CYS A 868 -25.35 12.61 -12.28
C CYS A 868 -25.19 12.17 -13.74
N VAL A 869 -25.75 11.01 -14.07
CA VAL A 869 -25.71 10.43 -15.41
C VAL A 869 -27.11 10.01 -15.86
N GLU A 870 -27.38 10.17 -17.15
CA GLU A 870 -28.58 9.65 -17.82
C GLU A 870 -28.27 8.39 -18.64
N SER A 871 -29.24 7.49 -18.75
CA SER A 871 -29.16 6.31 -19.63
C SER A 871 -30.52 5.95 -20.22
N GLU A 872 -30.51 5.28 -21.36
CA GLU A 872 -31.72 4.69 -21.96
C GLU A 872 -32.05 3.32 -21.33
N THR A 873 -31.08 2.68 -20.65
CA THR A 873 -31.23 1.36 -20.02
C THR A 873 -31.04 1.43 -18.50
N GLU A 874 -31.76 0.57 -17.77
CA GLU A 874 -31.70 0.51 -16.29
C GLU A 874 -30.33 0.06 -15.77
N ASP A 875 -29.53 -0.63 -16.58
CA ASP A 875 -28.20 -1.12 -16.21
C ASP A 875 -27.09 -0.05 -16.34
N PHE A 876 -27.41 1.14 -16.89
CA PHE A 876 -26.48 2.25 -17.10
C PHE A 876 -25.17 1.88 -17.83
N LYS A 877 -25.15 0.78 -18.62
CA LYS A 877 -23.95 0.36 -19.38
C LYS A 877 -23.50 1.40 -20.39
N VAL A 878 -24.46 2.09 -21.00
CA VAL A 878 -24.24 3.25 -21.86
C VAL A 878 -24.92 4.42 -21.17
N SER A 879 -24.13 5.24 -20.47
CA SER A 879 -24.62 6.41 -19.75
C SER A 879 -23.91 7.67 -20.21
N ASN A 880 -24.66 8.77 -20.30
CA ASN A 880 -24.13 10.08 -20.62
C ASN A 880 -24.10 10.95 -19.34
N PRO A 881 -23.23 11.97 -19.24
CA PRO A 881 -23.11 12.77 -18.02
C PRO A 881 -24.00 14.01 -18.07
N ILE A 882 -24.96 14.11 -17.14
CA ILE A 882 -25.69 15.33 -16.81
C ILE A 882 -24.76 16.30 -16.05
N MET A 883 -24.06 15.76 -15.06
CA MET A 883 -23.15 16.47 -14.17
C MET A 883 -21.96 15.56 -13.80
N ASP A 884 -20.75 16.09 -13.82
CA ASP A 884 -19.55 15.38 -13.36
C ASP A 884 -18.66 16.29 -12.51
N GLN A 885 -18.19 15.77 -11.38
CA GLN A 885 -17.47 16.53 -10.34
C GLN A 885 -18.17 17.85 -9.96
N GLY A 886 -19.47 17.80 -9.69
CA GLY A 886 -20.27 18.99 -9.33
C GLY A 886 -20.48 19.99 -10.48
N CYS A 887 -19.97 19.71 -11.68
CA CYS A 887 -20.10 20.58 -12.84
C CYS A 887 -21.15 20.12 -13.82
N LEU A 888 -22.08 21.02 -14.11
CA LEU A 888 -23.08 20.86 -15.17
C LEU A 888 -22.35 20.76 -16.51
N ASN A 889 -22.56 19.66 -17.22
CA ASN A 889 -21.73 19.27 -18.36
C ASN A 889 -22.13 19.95 -19.69
N SER A 890 -23.09 20.88 -19.71
CA SER A 890 -23.55 21.50 -20.96
C SER A 890 -24.55 22.65 -20.73
N SER A 891 -24.95 23.31 -21.81
CA SER A 891 -26.12 24.21 -21.86
C SER A 891 -27.46 23.51 -21.67
N SER A 892 -27.48 22.18 -21.48
CA SER A 892 -28.70 21.38 -21.34
C SER A 892 -29.27 21.36 -19.93
N THR A 893 -28.48 21.68 -18.91
CA THR A 893 -28.90 21.57 -17.51
C THR A 893 -28.62 22.85 -16.76
N SER A 894 -29.59 23.32 -15.97
CA SER A 894 -29.47 24.53 -15.14
C SER A 894 -29.93 24.26 -13.72
N GLU A 895 -29.14 24.68 -12.72
CA GLU A 895 -29.53 24.58 -11.31
C GLU A 895 -30.52 25.69 -10.92
N ILE A 896 -31.62 25.30 -10.27
CA ILE A 896 -32.63 26.22 -9.76
C ILE A 896 -32.28 26.56 -8.31
N GLU A 897 -32.14 27.86 -8.03
CA GLU A 897 -31.91 28.36 -6.68
C GLU A 897 -33.12 28.08 -5.78
N ILE A 898 -32.90 27.31 -4.71
CA ILE A 898 -33.91 27.02 -3.69
C ILE A 898 -33.39 27.38 -2.30
N ASN A 899 -34.25 27.93 -1.45
CA ASN A 899 -33.91 28.31 -0.08
C ASN A 899 -33.91 27.10 0.88
N LYS A 900 -33.31 25.98 0.46
CA LYS A 900 -33.18 24.75 1.25
C LYS A 900 -31.77 24.16 1.08
N ASN A 901 -31.09 23.90 2.19
CA ASN A 901 -29.71 23.41 2.18
C ASN A 901 -29.63 21.88 1.98
N ASN A 902 -30.67 21.15 2.36
CA ASN A 902 -30.76 19.69 2.29
C ASN A 902 -31.42 19.17 0.99
N SER A 903 -31.56 20.02 -0.03
CA SER A 903 -32.16 19.63 -1.32
C SER A 903 -31.51 20.41 -2.46
N ARG A 904 -31.55 19.84 -3.67
CA ARG A 904 -31.08 20.47 -4.91
C ARG A 904 -32.06 20.18 -6.05
N VAL A 905 -32.23 21.14 -6.95
CA VAL A 905 -33.14 21.03 -8.09
C VAL A 905 -32.44 21.45 -9.37
N TYR A 906 -32.52 20.59 -10.40
CA TYR A 906 -31.94 20.84 -11.72
C TYR A 906 -33.02 20.78 -12.81
N ARG A 907 -33.01 21.76 -13.72
CA ARG A 907 -33.83 21.75 -14.94
C ARG A 907 -33.05 21.13 -16.08
N LEU A 908 -33.59 20.08 -16.67
CA LEU A 908 -33.04 19.32 -17.79
C LEU A 908 -33.77 19.71 -19.09
N ASN A 909 -33.02 20.13 -20.10
CA ASN A 909 -33.50 20.38 -21.46
C ASN A 909 -33.27 19.14 -22.32
N LEU A 910 -34.33 18.38 -22.55
CA LEU A 910 -34.32 17.07 -23.20
C LEU A 910 -33.95 17.14 -24.69
N ASP A 911 -34.15 18.28 -25.36
CA ASP A 911 -33.77 18.46 -26.77
C ASP A 911 -32.25 18.48 -26.97
N SER A 912 -31.53 18.89 -25.92
CA SER A 912 -30.07 19.03 -25.91
C SER A 912 -29.32 17.88 -25.22
N MET A 913 -30.03 16.92 -24.62
CA MET A 913 -29.44 15.72 -24.01
C MET A 913 -29.14 14.64 -25.06
N ALA A 914 -28.32 13.66 -24.68
CA ALA A 914 -27.90 12.56 -25.58
C ALA A 914 -29.02 11.54 -25.84
N VAL A 915 -29.97 11.41 -24.90
CA VAL A 915 -31.17 10.58 -25.03
C VAL A 915 -32.13 11.29 -25.99
N LYS A 916 -32.00 11.07 -27.30
CA LYS A 916 -32.83 11.71 -28.34
C LYS A 916 -33.87 10.78 -28.96
N THR A 917 -33.62 9.48 -28.91
CA THR A 917 -34.35 8.45 -29.67
C THR A 917 -35.25 7.57 -28.81
N SER A 918 -35.03 7.53 -27.49
CA SER A 918 -35.83 6.75 -26.55
C SER A 918 -36.99 7.55 -25.95
N ASP A 919 -38.13 6.89 -25.72
CA ASP A 919 -39.29 7.42 -25.00
C ASP A 919 -39.14 7.31 -23.47
N VAL A 920 -38.05 6.69 -23.02
CA VAL A 920 -37.78 6.34 -21.63
C VAL A 920 -36.35 6.74 -21.25
N MET A 921 -36.18 7.23 -20.02
CA MET A 921 -34.88 7.59 -19.46
C MET A 921 -34.74 7.09 -18.01
N TYR A 922 -33.52 6.74 -17.63
CA TYR A 922 -33.10 6.45 -16.25
C TYR A 922 -32.02 7.44 -15.82
N ILE A 923 -32.06 7.88 -14.57
CA ILE A 923 -31.11 8.83 -13.99
C ILE A 923 -30.45 8.20 -12.77
N MET A 924 -29.12 8.33 -12.68
CA MET A 924 -28.36 7.93 -11.50
C MET A 924 -27.50 9.09 -11.01
N CYS A 925 -27.60 9.42 -9.72
CA CYS A 925 -26.89 10.53 -9.10
C CYS A 925 -26.15 10.10 -7.82
N ASN A 926 -24.93 10.59 -7.64
CA ASN A 926 -24.13 10.44 -6.44
C ASN A 926 -24.18 11.72 -5.61
N ILE A 927 -24.67 11.60 -4.38
CA ILE A 927 -24.81 12.74 -3.46
C ILE A 927 -24.09 12.48 -2.14
N SER A 928 -23.78 13.54 -1.39
CA SER A 928 -23.25 13.47 -0.02
C SER A 928 -23.79 14.65 0.78
N LEU A 929 -23.96 14.46 2.09
CA LEU A 929 -24.28 15.53 3.02
C LEU A 929 -22.99 16.09 3.60
N CYS A 930 -22.91 17.41 3.74
CA CYS A 930 -21.73 18.10 4.23
C CYS A 930 -22.11 19.04 5.39
N MET A 931 -21.29 19.05 6.44
CA MET A 931 -21.42 19.95 7.58
C MET A 931 -20.11 20.73 7.77
N PRO A 932 -20.10 22.07 7.67
CA PRO A 932 -18.91 22.87 7.90
C PRO A 932 -18.52 22.86 9.39
N THR A 933 -17.24 22.68 9.69
CA THR A 933 -16.66 22.70 11.04
C THR A 933 -16.45 24.12 11.57
N SER A 934 -16.56 25.15 10.72
CA SER A 934 -16.52 26.56 11.10
C SER A 934 -17.94 27.14 11.20
N PRO A 935 -18.24 28.03 12.19
CA PRO A 935 -19.55 28.68 12.32
C PRO A 935 -19.96 29.56 11.11
N THR A 936 -18.99 29.97 10.28
CA THR A 936 -19.18 30.84 9.11
C THR A 936 -18.83 30.17 7.78
N GLY A 937 -18.45 28.88 7.79
CA GLY A 937 -18.07 28.15 6.58
C GLY A 937 -19.29 27.67 5.78
N GLN A 938 -19.16 27.58 4.46
CA GLN A 938 -20.08 26.89 3.54
C GLN A 938 -19.40 25.65 2.98
N CYS A 939 -20.17 24.65 2.56
CA CYS A 939 -19.63 23.48 1.87
C CYS A 939 -19.34 23.84 0.41
N LEU A 940 -18.15 24.38 0.16
CA LEU A 940 -17.70 24.76 -1.18
C LEU A 940 -17.27 23.54 -2.01
N PHE A 941 -17.95 23.34 -3.14
CA PHE A 941 -17.51 22.47 -4.22
C PHE A 941 -17.31 23.34 -5.46
N GLU A 942 -16.08 23.76 -5.76
CA GLU A 942 -15.80 24.60 -6.94
C GLU A 942 -15.71 23.76 -8.22
N CYS A 943 -16.26 24.30 -9.30
CA CYS A 943 -16.19 23.72 -10.64
C CYS A 943 -14.82 23.90 -11.30
N GLY A 944 -13.82 23.19 -10.77
CA GLY A 944 -12.46 23.10 -11.30
C GLY A 944 -12.25 21.80 -12.10
N ARG A 945 -11.55 21.88 -13.23
CA ARG A 945 -11.33 20.75 -14.16
C ARG A 945 -10.78 19.50 -13.46
N ALA A 946 -11.51 18.40 -13.59
CA ALA A 946 -11.10 17.00 -13.47
C ALA A 946 -9.93 16.74 -12.50
N GLY A 947 -10.22 16.64 -11.19
CA GLY A 947 -9.25 16.12 -10.22
C GLY A 947 -9.28 16.72 -8.81
N SER A 948 -10.22 17.61 -8.49
CA SER A 948 -10.39 18.12 -7.13
C SER A 948 -11.32 17.19 -6.34
N GLN A 949 -10.77 16.17 -5.69
CA GLN A 949 -11.27 15.78 -4.36
C GLN A 949 -10.40 16.47 -3.30
N ASN A 950 -10.44 17.80 -3.31
CA ASN A 950 -10.20 18.56 -2.10
C ASN A 950 -11.27 18.13 -1.09
N ALA A 951 -10.95 17.22 -0.16
CA ALA A 951 -11.63 17.21 1.12
C ALA A 951 -11.28 18.54 1.80
N VAL A 952 -12.17 19.51 1.60
CA VAL A 952 -12.08 20.88 2.10
C VAL A 952 -11.66 20.86 3.57
N LEU A 953 -10.51 21.49 3.86
CA LEU A 953 -10.11 21.91 5.20
C LEU A 953 -11.28 22.71 5.80
N GLY A 954 -12.07 22.06 6.64
CA GLY A 954 -13.14 22.71 7.39
C GLY A 954 -14.56 22.17 7.22
N SER A 955 -14.78 20.97 6.64
CA SER A 955 -16.10 20.35 6.57
C SER A 955 -16.08 18.82 6.74
N VAL A 956 -17.11 18.28 7.40
CA VAL A 956 -17.35 16.84 7.58
C VAL A 956 -18.37 16.36 6.54
N PHE A 957 -18.06 15.28 5.83
CA PHE A 957 -18.95 14.70 4.81
C PHE A 957 -19.51 13.35 5.27
N SER A 958 -20.75 13.04 4.89
CA SER A 958 -21.31 11.70 4.99
C SER A 958 -20.68 10.76 3.96
N ARG A 959 -20.96 9.46 4.03
CA ARG A 959 -20.74 8.57 2.89
C ARG A 959 -21.48 9.08 1.65
N THR A 960 -21.01 8.65 0.48
CA THR A 960 -21.68 8.95 -0.80
C THR A 960 -22.86 8.00 -1.01
N TYR A 961 -24.02 8.56 -1.33
CA TYR A 961 -25.24 7.82 -1.65
C TYR A 961 -25.50 7.87 -3.15
N THR A 962 -25.66 6.69 -3.76
CA THR A 962 -26.07 6.57 -5.16
C THR A 962 -27.57 6.42 -5.24
N LEU A 963 -28.24 7.43 -5.77
CA LEU A 963 -29.67 7.46 -6.04
C LEU A 963 -29.93 7.03 -7.48
N ARG A 964 -30.91 6.15 -7.68
CA ARG A 964 -31.38 5.73 -9.01
C ARG A 964 -32.85 6.06 -9.16
N SER A 965 -33.23 6.67 -10.28
CA SER A 965 -34.63 6.86 -10.63
C SER A 965 -35.24 5.54 -11.11
N GLY A 966 -36.55 5.40 -10.94
CA GLY A 966 -37.32 4.46 -11.75
C GLY A 966 -37.41 4.92 -13.21
N GLN A 967 -38.22 4.22 -13.99
CA GLN A 967 -38.49 4.54 -15.39
C GLN A 967 -39.10 5.95 -15.53
N VAL A 968 -38.41 6.87 -16.20
CA VAL A 968 -38.92 8.23 -16.50
C VAL A 968 -39.51 8.24 -17.90
N SER A 969 -40.82 8.45 -18.02
CA SER A 969 -41.51 8.59 -19.31
C SER A 969 -41.29 9.98 -19.89
N LEU A 970 -40.82 10.05 -21.13
CA LEU A 970 -40.60 11.30 -21.87
C LEU A 970 -41.79 11.71 -22.74
N ILE A 971 -42.90 10.98 -22.66
CA ILE A 971 -44.15 11.27 -23.39
C ILE A 971 -45.18 11.84 -22.40
N PRO A 972 -45.90 12.93 -22.73
CA PRO A 972 -46.96 13.44 -21.88
C PRO A 972 -48.16 12.47 -21.87
N ASN A 973 -48.25 11.62 -20.84
CA ASN A 973 -49.43 10.97 -20.24
C ASN A 973 -49.16 9.53 -19.77
N THR A 974 -48.29 9.35 -18.78
CA THR A 974 -48.31 8.18 -17.87
C THR A 974 -47.44 8.49 -16.65
N PHE A 975 -47.96 9.25 -15.68
CA PHE A 975 -47.38 9.28 -14.33
C PHE A 975 -48.24 8.39 -13.42
N VAL A 976 -47.72 7.21 -13.09
CA VAL A 976 -48.16 6.41 -11.93
C VAL A 976 -47.15 6.67 -10.83
N SER A 977 -47.61 7.12 -9.67
CA SER A 977 -46.78 7.35 -8.47
C SER A 977 -46.14 6.04 -7.99
N PRO A 978 -44.84 6.01 -7.60
CA PRO A 978 -44.32 4.91 -6.80
C PRO A 978 -44.76 5.10 -5.34
N SER A 979 -45.68 4.26 -4.89
CA SER A 979 -45.94 4.05 -3.46
C SER A 979 -44.83 3.19 -2.84
N VAL A 980 -44.46 3.58 -1.62
CA VAL A 980 -43.51 2.91 -0.72
C VAL A 980 -43.85 1.42 -0.56
N THR A 981 -42.86 0.54 -0.73
CA THR A 981 -42.89 -0.81 -0.14
C THR A 981 -41.59 -1.06 0.62
N SER A 982 -41.69 -0.95 1.94
CA SER A 982 -40.76 -1.51 2.91
C SER A 982 -40.90 -3.04 2.94
N SER A 983 -39.81 -3.78 2.80
CA SER A 983 -39.75 -5.20 3.17
C SER A 983 -38.88 -5.38 4.41
N THR A 984 -39.55 -5.38 5.56
CA THR A 984 -39.13 -6.08 6.78
C THR A 984 -39.58 -7.53 6.68
N THR A 985 -38.65 -8.48 6.76
CA THR A 985 -38.96 -9.88 7.03
C THR A 985 -39.04 -10.09 8.55
N ALA A 986 -40.25 -10.32 9.06
CA ALA A 986 -40.46 -10.95 10.35
C ALA A 986 -41.48 -12.09 10.19
N ALA A 987 -41.22 -13.16 10.93
CA ALA A 987 -41.88 -14.45 10.87
C ALA A 987 -43.40 -14.40 11.11
N SER A 988 -44.06 -15.40 10.53
CA SER A 988 -45.50 -15.67 10.57
C SER A 988 -46.11 -15.68 11.96
N THR A 989 -47.33 -15.16 12.08
CA THR A 989 -48.44 -15.85 12.77
C THR A 989 -49.79 -15.27 12.32
N VAL A 990 -50.77 -16.16 12.25
CA VAL A 990 -52.09 -16.04 11.63
C VAL A 990 -53.10 -15.44 12.62
N ALA A 991 -53.96 -14.54 12.14
CA ALA A 991 -55.17 -14.02 12.82
C ALA A 991 -56.33 -15.07 12.73
N PRO A 992 -57.49 -15.01 13.44
CA PRO A 992 -58.29 -13.78 13.60
C PRO A 992 -59.25 -13.63 14.82
N ASN A 993 -59.72 -12.38 14.94
CA ASN A 993 -61.07 -11.90 15.30
C ASN A 993 -61.51 -11.59 16.76
N PRO A 994 -62.46 -10.62 16.93
CA PRO A 994 -62.66 -9.84 18.15
C PRO A 994 -64.03 -10.04 18.82
N ALA A 995 -64.10 -9.92 20.14
CA ALA A 995 -65.20 -9.31 20.93
C ALA A 995 -65.05 -9.61 22.44
N GLU A 996 -65.62 -8.71 23.25
CA GLU A 996 -65.95 -8.80 24.70
C GLU A 996 -64.89 -8.35 25.74
N THR A 997 -65.07 -7.11 26.22
CA THR A 997 -64.90 -6.68 27.62
C THR A 997 -66.03 -7.26 28.50
N PRO A 998 -66.03 -7.15 29.86
CA PRO A 998 -65.01 -6.66 30.82
C PRO A 998 -64.82 -7.56 32.07
N GLN A 999 -63.78 -7.33 32.91
CA GLN A 999 -63.93 -7.08 34.37
C GLN A 999 -62.59 -7.03 35.16
N THR A 1000 -62.35 -5.83 35.72
CA THR A 1000 -61.94 -5.53 37.11
C THR A 1000 -60.68 -6.12 37.77
N THR A 1001 -59.83 -5.18 38.23
CA THR A 1001 -59.29 -4.97 39.60
C THR A 1001 -57.77 -5.05 39.85
N LYS A 1002 -57.26 -3.90 40.35
CA LYS A 1002 -56.25 -3.68 41.41
C LYS A 1002 -54.74 -3.84 41.07
N ASN A 1003 -54.14 -2.72 40.67
CA ASN A 1003 -53.10 -1.90 41.34
C ASN A 1003 -52.26 -2.48 42.52
N PRO A 1004 -51.08 -1.88 42.83
CA PRO A 1004 -49.73 -2.33 42.48
C PRO A 1004 -48.83 -2.56 43.72
N SER A 1005 -47.56 -3.00 43.60
CA SER A 1005 -46.44 -2.66 44.51
C SER A 1005 -45.10 -3.35 44.18
N SER A 1006 -44.09 -2.50 43.97
CA SER A 1006 -42.70 -2.49 44.47
C SER A 1006 -41.96 -3.77 44.95
N ILE A 1007 -40.74 -3.93 44.39
CA ILE A 1007 -39.41 -4.05 45.02
C ILE A 1007 -39.19 -5.13 46.10
N THR A 1008 -38.25 -6.04 45.86
CA THR A 1008 -37.32 -6.52 46.91
C THR A 1008 -35.98 -6.95 46.32
N ALA A 1009 -34.91 -6.56 47.03
CA ALA A 1009 -33.51 -6.90 46.80
C ALA A 1009 -33.08 -8.11 47.67
N VAL A 1010 -31.75 -8.35 47.73
CA VAL A 1010 -30.95 -9.19 48.66
C VAL A 1010 -30.45 -10.50 47.98
N VAL A 1011 -29.20 -10.59 47.51
CA VAL A 1011 -27.86 -10.72 48.18
C VAL A 1011 -27.59 -12.12 48.75
N ILE A 1012 -26.38 -12.65 48.46
CA ILE A 1012 -25.47 -13.57 49.20
C ILE A 1012 -24.69 -14.40 48.14
N SER A 1013 -23.39 -14.75 48.19
CA SER A 1013 -22.16 -14.30 48.85
C SER A 1013 -21.01 -15.27 48.44
N HIS A 1014 -19.77 -14.76 48.35
CA HIS A 1014 -18.46 -15.42 48.60
C HIS A 1014 -17.66 -16.15 47.49
N ALA A 1015 -16.40 -15.67 47.38
CA ALA A 1015 -15.22 -15.96 46.54
C ALA A 1015 -14.44 -17.27 46.92
N PRO A 1016 -13.15 -17.51 46.57
CA PRO A 1016 -12.24 -17.02 45.48
C PRO A 1016 -11.49 -18.15 44.73
N THR A 1017 -10.79 -17.86 43.62
CA THR A 1017 -9.43 -18.38 43.32
C THR A 1017 -8.78 -17.68 42.13
N THR A 1018 -7.49 -17.43 42.28
CA THR A 1018 -6.55 -16.64 41.47
C THR A 1018 -6.06 -17.36 40.22
N THR A 1019 -5.91 -16.66 39.09
CA THR A 1019 -4.80 -16.86 38.13
C THR A 1019 -4.51 -15.60 37.31
N SER A 1020 -3.22 -15.37 37.11
CA SER A 1020 -2.48 -14.24 36.54
C SER A 1020 -2.85 -13.81 35.12
N VAL A 1021 -3.00 -12.50 34.90
CA VAL A 1021 -2.98 -11.87 33.57
C VAL A 1021 -1.57 -11.31 33.31
N THR A 1022 -0.95 -11.80 32.24
CA THR A 1022 0.32 -11.33 31.70
C THR A 1022 0.18 -9.91 31.15
N THR A 1023 1.03 -9.01 31.67
CA THR A 1023 1.25 -7.63 31.25
C THR A 1023 1.79 -7.56 29.81
N ALA A 1024 1.14 -6.75 28.96
CA ALA A 1024 1.71 -6.33 27.68
C ALA A 1024 2.79 -5.26 27.95
N ALA A 1025 3.97 -5.44 27.35
CA ALA A 1025 5.08 -4.49 27.49
C ALA A 1025 4.76 -3.19 26.73
N VAL A 1026 4.72 -2.08 27.46
CA VAL A 1026 4.62 -0.71 26.94
C VAL A 1026 6.03 -0.12 26.91
N LEU A 1027 6.55 0.20 25.73
CA LEU A 1027 7.77 1.00 25.60
C LEU A 1027 7.39 2.48 25.81
N ILE A 1028 7.92 3.07 26.88
CA ILE A 1028 7.66 4.45 27.30
C ILE A 1028 8.91 5.29 27.03
N THR A 1029 8.85 6.19 26.05
CA THR A 1029 9.73 7.37 25.98
C THR A 1029 8.89 8.63 25.94
N ILE A 1030 8.97 9.42 27.01
CA ILE A 1030 8.26 10.69 27.20
C ILE A 1030 9.32 11.69 27.75
N SER A 1031 9.14 13.01 27.57
CA SER A 1031 10.08 14.04 28.06
C SER A 1031 9.43 15.45 28.15
N VAL A 1032 9.89 16.27 29.10
CA VAL A 1032 9.33 17.58 29.50
C VAL A 1032 10.29 18.74 29.18
N PHE A 1033 9.77 19.86 28.65
CA PHE A 1033 10.49 21.14 28.51
C PHE A 1033 10.26 22.06 29.73
N LEU A 1034 11.34 22.66 30.24
CA LEU A 1034 11.32 23.83 31.15
C LEU A 1034 12.29 24.87 30.56
N GLN A 1035 11.78 25.91 29.90
CA GLN A 1035 12.62 27.01 29.38
C GLN A 1035 13.17 27.90 30.52
N LYS A 1036 14.48 28.14 30.53
CA LYS A 1036 15.04 29.44 30.93
C LYS A 1036 15.53 30.12 29.65
N ILE A 1037 14.96 31.29 29.34
CA ILE A 1037 15.44 32.15 28.26
C ILE A 1037 16.82 32.67 28.68
N ILE A 1038 17.87 32.26 27.95
CA ILE A 1038 19.10 33.05 27.84
C ILE A 1038 19.25 33.33 26.36
N LEU A 1039 18.91 34.56 26.00
CA LEU A 1039 19.30 35.20 24.75
C LEU A 1039 20.82 35.36 24.77
N TYR A 1040 21.50 34.90 23.72
CA TYR A 1040 22.51 35.67 23.00
C TYR A 1040 22.43 35.30 21.52
#